data_AF-A0A3A5VXK5-F1
#
_entry.id   AF-A0A3A5VXK5-F1
#
_cell.length_a   1.000
_cell.length_b   1.000
_cell.length_c   1.000
_cell.angle_alpha   90.00
_cell.angle_beta   90.00
_cell.angle_gamma   90.00
#
_symmetry.space_group_name_H-M   'P 1'
#
loop_
_entity.id
_entity.type
_entity.pdbx_description
1 polymer ?
#
loop_
_entity_poly.entity_id
_entity_poly.type
_entity_poly.pdbx_seq_one_letter_code
_entity_poly.pdbx_strand_id
1 'polypeptide(L)'
;MGRGKNHNRRGSNKNRKGPQISQAERLWKRLASHFGEQNDLWEKVWSGAEIASFLLQKESQYLDVTSDSRSERAFRSEIEETLAHARGKNEHFVGKENKQIRIRKPDEIQRIKEAVVDWQAFSTVHAKKGSKGLHGLPALNGPNAPDGTTQRDVERYGILEDVWLAHLAGNDYPASFSLLSNEIVRSWESFDLAKEARFIAKRRSGLQFRDAEPSMALLLTESGRLNARTLLDLRLENKRKGGWNPFPSVYDKALVEAAERLGEVDGQKEISSTRTDLRHLPFVTIDPVDAKDFDDAVCLVEENGIRTLWVAIADVAHYVNIDSRLDSAARARATSVYLPHTVLPMLPPRLADDLCSLRAGVDRLAMVVAMEIDSDDVIADCKAYEAVIQVVENMAYEDALDNTQFEEMFQLAASWQQKELRLNIQNAELRPRLHGDQNIRVEVKWPNAATQMIESFMVATNASVGHLLGKQGAPLPWRCHTPPDAVEVEELNSKLSALGVEIELPLPRYRKHGQSEESELSDLLAGWAGGSIDISGMTQQGDDEADNTPKYLENVLDSEARQEILDALDKAQTQASELKGPVRRVVDQGLFHLMQRANYSEENLGHFGLNLDAYVHFTSPIRRYPDLMAHRQLKAYLRDEPWVHSLEETAKIAKHCSEQGHTAKRLEWELVANAYHLHMLRGGAIGGESSTDSKPLEHASWAARITGLRTPWVFLDLADDGSVHGRMHLRQLGGKTQMSIDEHGLAVIPAEPDVRGEQNPVVKLGQLFPCRIRGMDVWSGSLDLVPQ
;
A
#
# COMPACT_ATOMS: atom_id res chain seq x y z
N MET A 1 23.14 42.93 -29.60
CA MET A 1 21.92 43.57 -30.15
C MET A 1 20.71 42.77 -29.67
N GLY A 2 19.69 43.44 -29.12
CA GLY A 2 18.49 42.80 -28.56
C GLY A 2 18.02 43.50 -27.28
N ARG A 3 17.36 44.65 -27.43
CA ARG A 3 16.84 45.47 -26.32
C ARG A 3 15.61 44.80 -25.69
N GLY A 4 15.72 44.33 -24.46
CA GLY A 4 14.59 43.93 -23.61
C GLY A 4 13.83 45.15 -23.08
N LYS A 5 12.52 45.21 -23.33
CA LYS A 5 11.61 46.27 -22.88
C LYS A 5 11.34 46.15 -21.38
N ASN A 6 11.70 47.19 -20.62
CA ASN A 6 11.21 47.44 -19.27
C ASN A 6 9.70 47.70 -19.29
N HIS A 7 8.90 46.77 -18.74
CA HIS A 7 7.50 47.05 -18.41
C HIS A 7 7.39 47.53 -16.96
N ASN A 8 7.15 48.83 -16.82
CA ASN A 8 6.68 49.50 -15.61
C ASN A 8 5.45 48.79 -15.02
N ARG A 9 5.60 48.14 -13.86
CA ARG A 9 4.49 47.77 -12.98
C ARG A 9 3.95 49.04 -12.31
N ARG A 10 2.97 49.70 -12.93
CA ARG A 10 2.07 50.61 -12.21
C ARG A 10 1.21 49.77 -11.29
N GLY A 11 1.44 49.90 -9.99
CA GLY A 11 0.57 49.33 -8.96
C GLY A 11 -0.86 49.82 -9.15
N SER A 12 -1.77 48.91 -9.49
CA SER A 12 -3.20 49.21 -9.37
C SER A 12 -3.48 49.29 -7.87
N ASN A 13 -3.73 50.50 -7.39
CA ASN A 13 -4.26 50.74 -6.07
C ASN A 13 -5.63 50.04 -6.00
N LYS A 14 -5.65 48.79 -5.50
CA LYS A 14 -6.89 48.06 -5.22
C LYS A 14 -7.56 48.79 -4.06
N ASN A 15 -8.43 49.74 -4.40
CA ASN A 15 -9.44 50.23 -3.48
C ASN A 15 -10.10 49.01 -2.84
N ARG A 16 -9.96 48.88 -1.52
CA ARG A 16 -10.70 47.95 -0.68
C ARG A 16 -12.19 48.20 -0.91
N LYS A 17 -12.80 47.48 -1.85
CA LYS A 17 -14.26 47.37 -1.95
C LYS A 17 -14.70 46.60 -0.71
N GLY A 18 -15.58 47.19 0.09
CA GLY A 18 -16.24 46.51 1.21
C GLY A 18 -16.97 45.23 0.76
N PRO A 19 -17.51 44.43 1.69
CA PRO A 19 -18.15 43.16 1.36
C PRO A 19 -19.23 43.36 0.28
N GLN A 20 -19.05 42.74 -0.88
CA GLN A 20 -20.02 42.83 -1.98
C GLN A 20 -21.19 41.87 -1.70
N ILE A 21 -22.36 42.44 -1.43
CA ILE A 21 -23.64 41.72 -1.31
C ILE A 21 -23.87 40.89 -2.57
N SER A 22 -24.13 39.60 -2.41
CA SER A 22 -24.34 38.66 -3.53
C SER A 22 -25.57 39.03 -4.35
N GLN A 23 -25.60 38.69 -5.65
CA GLN A 23 -26.78 38.95 -6.49
C GLN A 23 -28.04 38.25 -5.94
N ALA A 24 -27.89 37.05 -5.39
CA ALA A 24 -28.98 36.31 -4.75
C ALA A 24 -29.52 37.05 -3.50
N GLU A 25 -28.64 37.56 -2.64
CA GLU A 25 -29.06 38.34 -1.46
C GLU A 25 -29.73 39.66 -1.86
N ARG A 26 -29.25 40.33 -2.93
CA ARG A 26 -29.90 41.53 -3.48
C ARG A 26 -31.31 41.24 -3.98
N LEU A 27 -31.46 40.15 -4.74
CA LEU A 27 -32.76 39.71 -5.24
C LEU A 27 -33.71 39.35 -4.09
N TRP A 28 -33.22 38.63 -3.07
CA TRP A 28 -33.99 38.30 -1.88
C TRP A 28 -34.43 39.56 -1.13
N LYS A 29 -33.54 40.54 -0.90
CA LYS A 29 -33.88 41.82 -0.25
C LYS A 29 -34.96 42.60 -1.01
N ARG A 30 -34.90 42.59 -2.35
CA ARG A 30 -35.94 43.17 -3.22
C ARG A 30 -37.28 42.50 -2.99
N LEU A 31 -37.33 41.17 -3.06
CA LEU A 31 -38.56 40.40 -2.85
C LEU A 31 -39.11 40.60 -1.44
N ALA A 32 -38.24 40.57 -0.42
CA ALA A 32 -38.60 40.79 0.96
C ALA A 32 -39.26 42.16 1.20
N SER A 33 -38.76 43.24 0.57
CA SER A 33 -39.37 44.57 0.69
C SER A 33 -40.79 44.65 0.12
N HIS A 34 -41.10 43.83 -0.90
CA HIS A 34 -42.42 43.79 -1.52
C HIS A 34 -43.39 42.83 -0.82
N PHE A 35 -42.87 41.75 -0.21
CA PHE A 35 -43.68 40.75 0.46
C PHE A 35 -44.20 41.23 1.81
N GLY A 36 -43.38 41.98 2.58
CA GLY A 36 -43.75 42.46 3.91
C GLY A 36 -44.29 41.33 4.81
N GLU A 37 -45.43 41.57 5.45
CA GLU A 37 -46.11 40.62 6.35
C GLU A 37 -47.05 39.62 5.64
N GLN A 38 -47.11 39.62 4.30
CA GLN A 38 -48.01 38.75 3.54
C GLN A 38 -47.51 37.29 3.53
N ASN A 39 -47.95 36.50 4.51
CA ASN A 39 -47.50 35.12 4.70
C ASN A 39 -47.71 34.21 3.48
N ASP A 40 -48.77 34.43 2.70
CA ASP A 40 -49.09 33.64 1.51
C ASP A 40 -48.00 33.75 0.41
N LEU A 41 -47.35 34.90 0.29
CA LEU A 41 -46.27 35.11 -0.70
C LEU A 41 -44.99 34.38 -0.33
N TRP A 42 -44.74 34.24 0.98
CA TRP A 42 -43.58 33.52 1.52
C TRP A 42 -43.74 31.99 1.44
N GLU A 43 -44.98 31.48 1.58
CA GLU A 43 -45.28 30.05 1.43
C GLU A 43 -45.44 29.61 -0.04
N LYS A 44 -45.69 30.55 -0.95
CA LYS A 44 -45.80 30.27 -2.38
C LYS A 44 -44.50 29.68 -2.94
N VAL A 45 -44.65 28.67 -3.79
CA VAL A 45 -43.58 28.15 -4.65
C VAL A 45 -43.57 28.94 -5.96
N TRP A 46 -42.39 29.44 -6.33
CA TRP A 46 -42.21 30.37 -7.44
C TRP A 46 -41.34 29.76 -8.56
N SER A 47 -41.71 30.04 -9.79
CA SER A 47 -40.82 29.91 -10.96
C SER A 47 -40.05 31.20 -11.21
N GLY A 48 -38.91 31.12 -11.93
CA GLY A 48 -38.14 32.30 -12.31
C GLY A 48 -38.95 33.31 -13.13
N ALA A 49 -39.82 32.82 -14.01
CA ALA A 49 -40.73 33.65 -14.81
C ALA A 49 -41.77 34.38 -13.95
N GLU A 50 -42.32 33.73 -12.91
CA GLU A 50 -43.25 34.36 -11.98
C GLU A 50 -42.59 35.43 -11.11
N ILE A 51 -41.35 35.19 -10.66
CA ILE A 51 -40.57 36.18 -9.89
C ILE A 51 -40.28 37.42 -10.75
N ALA A 52 -39.83 37.21 -11.99
CA ALA A 52 -39.57 38.31 -12.91
C ALA A 52 -40.85 39.12 -13.20
N SER A 53 -41.97 38.43 -13.47
CA SER A 53 -43.26 39.07 -13.73
C SER A 53 -43.78 39.85 -12.52
N PHE A 54 -43.64 39.28 -11.31
CA PHE A 54 -44.02 39.93 -10.06
C PHE A 54 -43.23 41.22 -9.82
N LEU A 55 -41.90 41.19 -10.02
CA LEU A 55 -41.04 42.36 -9.86
C LEU A 55 -41.34 43.45 -10.90
N LEU A 56 -41.57 43.08 -12.15
CA LEU A 56 -41.98 44.01 -13.22
C LEU A 56 -43.31 44.69 -12.91
N GLN A 57 -44.24 43.99 -12.25
CA GLN A 57 -45.55 44.55 -11.86
C GLN A 57 -45.46 45.50 -10.66
N LYS A 58 -44.53 45.27 -9.73
CA LYS A 58 -44.44 46.00 -8.45
C LYS A 58 -43.46 47.19 -8.47
N GLU A 59 -42.49 47.20 -9.38
CA GLU A 59 -41.45 48.23 -9.42
C GLU A 59 -41.65 49.19 -10.60
N SER A 60 -42.11 50.41 -10.31
CA SER A 60 -42.37 51.46 -11.32
C SER A 60 -41.12 51.88 -12.11
N GLN A 61 -39.90 51.56 -11.65
CA GLN A 61 -38.65 51.84 -12.38
C GLN A 61 -38.44 50.95 -13.61
N TYR A 62 -39.20 49.86 -13.77
CA TYR A 62 -39.11 48.97 -14.93
C TYR A 62 -40.20 49.20 -15.99
N LEU A 63 -41.02 50.25 -15.82
CA LEU A 63 -42.01 50.66 -16.84
C LEU A 63 -41.37 50.94 -18.21
N ASP A 64 -40.12 51.45 -18.24
CA ASP A 64 -39.35 51.63 -19.49
C ASP A 64 -38.86 50.29 -20.09
N VAL A 65 -38.54 49.30 -19.25
CA VAL A 65 -38.10 47.96 -19.68
C VAL A 65 -39.25 47.17 -20.29
N THR A 66 -40.50 47.44 -19.90
CA THR A 66 -41.69 46.83 -20.51
C THR A 66 -42.02 47.35 -21.92
N SER A 67 -41.38 48.45 -22.35
CA SER A 67 -41.54 49.02 -23.69
C SER A 67 -40.61 48.39 -24.76
N ASP A 68 -39.50 47.76 -24.33
CA ASP A 68 -38.51 47.10 -25.19
C ASP A 68 -38.41 45.60 -24.88
N SER A 69 -38.89 44.78 -25.81
CA SER A 69 -38.91 43.31 -25.71
C SER A 69 -37.53 42.68 -25.48
N ARG A 70 -36.44 43.35 -25.86
CA ARG A 70 -35.07 42.85 -25.68
C ARG A 70 -34.59 43.02 -24.23
N SER A 71 -34.91 44.16 -23.64
CA SER A 71 -34.55 44.51 -22.26
C SER A 71 -35.31 43.65 -21.24
N GLU A 72 -36.59 43.33 -21.50
CA GLU A 72 -37.37 42.41 -20.67
C GLU A 72 -36.80 40.97 -20.67
N ARG A 73 -36.40 40.46 -21.85
CA ARG A 73 -35.78 39.14 -21.96
C ARG A 73 -34.44 39.06 -21.23
N ALA A 74 -33.63 40.12 -21.32
CA ALA A 74 -32.34 40.21 -20.61
C ALA A 74 -32.55 40.18 -19.09
N PHE A 75 -33.55 40.92 -18.58
CA PHE A 75 -33.89 40.92 -17.16
C PHE A 75 -34.39 39.55 -16.67
N ARG A 76 -35.28 38.88 -17.42
CA ARG A 76 -35.72 37.51 -17.09
C ARG A 76 -34.55 36.53 -17.04
N SER A 77 -33.64 36.63 -18.01
CA SER A 77 -32.42 35.81 -18.06
C SER A 77 -31.50 36.05 -16.85
N GLU A 78 -31.32 37.30 -16.41
CA GLU A 78 -30.52 37.65 -15.23
C GLU A 78 -31.11 37.05 -13.94
N ILE A 79 -32.44 37.09 -13.79
CA ILE A 79 -33.15 36.47 -12.67
C ILE A 79 -32.97 34.96 -12.70
N GLU A 80 -33.15 34.31 -13.86
CA GLU A 80 -32.95 32.87 -14.00
C GLU A 80 -31.52 32.42 -13.68
N GLU A 81 -30.51 33.17 -14.14
CA GLU A 81 -29.10 32.92 -13.84
C GLU A 81 -28.81 33.07 -12.34
N THR A 82 -29.31 34.14 -11.73
CA THR A 82 -29.17 34.38 -10.29
C THR A 82 -29.82 33.26 -9.47
N LEU A 83 -31.02 32.82 -9.86
CA LEU A 83 -31.74 31.73 -9.20
C LEU A 83 -31.10 30.37 -9.42
N ALA A 84 -30.48 30.14 -10.58
CA ALA A 84 -29.71 28.91 -10.83
C ALA A 84 -28.49 28.84 -9.91
N HIS A 85 -27.76 29.94 -9.75
CA HIS A 85 -26.63 30.00 -8.81
C HIS A 85 -27.09 29.85 -7.35
N ALA A 86 -28.21 30.48 -6.98
CA ALA A 86 -28.75 30.42 -5.64
C ALA A 86 -29.27 29.02 -5.24
N ARG A 87 -29.88 28.28 -6.18
CA ARG A 87 -30.36 26.90 -5.98
C ARG A 87 -29.24 25.94 -5.55
N GLY A 88 -28.03 26.15 -6.05
CA GLY A 88 -26.87 25.33 -5.66
C GLY A 88 -26.42 25.53 -4.21
N LYS A 89 -26.76 26.67 -3.60
CA LYS A 89 -26.34 27.01 -2.22
C LYS A 89 -27.45 26.84 -1.18
N ASN A 90 -28.72 26.82 -1.60
CA ASN A 90 -29.88 26.78 -0.72
C ASN A 90 -29.84 27.84 0.42
N GLU A 91 -29.21 29.00 0.17
CA GLU A 91 -29.13 30.10 1.13
C GLU A 91 -30.46 30.84 1.17
N HIS A 92 -30.68 31.84 0.31
CA HIS A 92 -31.88 32.68 0.34
C HIS A 92 -33.10 32.05 -0.36
N PHE A 93 -32.86 31.05 -1.20
CA PHE A 93 -33.87 30.38 -2.02
C PHE A 93 -33.70 28.87 -1.90
N VAL A 94 -34.79 28.15 -1.60
CA VAL A 94 -34.83 26.70 -1.45
C VAL A 94 -35.29 26.05 -2.74
N GLY A 95 -34.45 25.21 -3.35
CA GLY A 95 -34.81 24.46 -4.55
C GLY A 95 -35.96 23.48 -4.33
N LYS A 96 -36.90 23.43 -5.28
CA LYS A 96 -37.97 22.42 -5.41
C LYS A 96 -37.89 21.76 -6.79
N GLU A 97 -38.74 20.78 -7.05
CA GLU A 97 -38.82 20.10 -8.36
C GLU A 97 -39.12 21.10 -9.50
N ASN A 98 -38.78 20.74 -10.74
CA ASN A 98 -39.07 21.54 -11.94
C ASN A 98 -38.51 22.98 -11.93
N LYS A 99 -37.32 23.18 -11.35
CA LYS A 99 -36.65 24.51 -11.24
C LYS A 99 -37.45 25.54 -10.42
N GLN A 100 -38.43 25.09 -9.67
CA GLN A 100 -39.19 25.94 -8.76
C GLN A 100 -38.40 26.22 -7.48
N ILE A 101 -38.74 27.30 -6.79
CA ILE A 101 -38.09 27.72 -5.56
C ILE A 101 -39.08 28.23 -4.51
N ARG A 102 -38.77 27.98 -3.24
CA ARG A 102 -39.40 28.66 -2.10
C ARG A 102 -38.45 29.75 -1.60
N ILE A 103 -38.97 30.94 -1.34
CA ILE A 103 -38.18 32.05 -0.83
C ILE A 103 -38.13 31.93 0.71
N ARG A 104 -36.94 31.96 1.32
CA ARG A 104 -36.82 31.85 2.78
C ARG A 104 -37.37 33.08 3.49
N LYS A 105 -38.10 32.89 4.59
CA LYS A 105 -38.61 33.96 5.44
C LYS A 105 -37.47 34.66 6.19
N PRO A 106 -37.63 35.95 6.54
CA PRO A 106 -36.65 36.67 7.37
C PRO A 106 -36.33 35.94 8.68
N ASP A 107 -37.34 35.38 9.35
CA ASP A 107 -37.17 34.63 10.60
C ASP A 107 -36.34 33.34 10.42
N GLU A 108 -36.49 32.65 9.28
CA GLU A 108 -35.67 31.46 8.96
C GLU A 108 -34.21 31.86 8.76
N ILE A 109 -33.94 32.96 8.06
CA ILE A 109 -32.59 33.49 7.86
C ILE A 109 -31.97 33.93 9.19
N GLN A 110 -32.75 34.57 10.06
CA GLN A 110 -32.29 34.99 11.37
C GLN A 110 -31.87 33.79 12.23
N ARG A 111 -32.67 32.71 12.23
CA ARG A 111 -32.31 31.45 12.92
C ARG A 111 -31.06 30.80 12.34
N ILE A 112 -30.87 30.81 11.02
CA ILE A 112 -29.63 30.32 10.40
C ILE A 112 -28.42 31.14 10.88
N LYS A 113 -28.53 32.47 10.87
CA LYS A 113 -27.45 33.36 11.33
C LYS A 113 -27.12 33.15 12.81
N GLU A 114 -28.13 32.98 13.65
CA GLU A 114 -27.97 32.62 15.06
C GLU A 114 -27.27 31.27 15.22
N ALA A 115 -27.66 30.26 14.43
CA ALA A 115 -27.00 28.95 14.44
C ALA A 115 -25.54 29.04 13.99
N VAL A 116 -25.21 29.85 12.98
CA VAL A 116 -23.81 30.09 12.55
C VAL A 116 -23.00 30.70 13.69
N VAL A 117 -23.53 31.72 14.36
CA VAL A 117 -22.86 32.37 15.50
C VAL A 117 -22.67 31.37 16.65
N ASP A 118 -23.67 30.52 16.91
CA ASP A 118 -23.61 29.47 17.93
C ASP A 118 -22.56 28.40 17.61
N TRP A 119 -22.46 27.94 16.36
CA TRP A 119 -21.39 27.05 15.92
C TRP A 119 -20.00 27.69 16.04
N GLN A 120 -19.86 28.96 15.64
CA GLN A 120 -18.60 29.69 15.79
C GLN A 120 -18.22 29.88 17.27
N ALA A 121 -19.19 30.12 18.14
CA ALA A 121 -18.99 30.20 19.57
C ALA A 121 -18.51 28.86 20.12
N PHE A 122 -19.16 27.75 19.75
CA PHE A 122 -18.73 26.39 20.12
C PHE A 122 -17.29 26.11 19.68
N SER A 123 -16.94 26.37 18.42
CA SER A 123 -15.57 26.21 17.94
C SER A 123 -14.58 27.12 18.65
N THR A 124 -14.98 28.34 18.99
CA THR A 124 -14.11 29.25 19.74
C THR A 124 -13.85 28.76 21.16
N VAL A 125 -14.81 28.09 21.79
CA VAL A 125 -14.65 27.48 23.11
C VAL A 125 -13.81 26.20 23.01
N HIS A 126 -14.16 25.31 22.08
CA HIS A 126 -13.64 23.93 22.04
C HIS A 126 -12.49 23.69 21.05
N ALA A 127 -12.07 24.71 20.27
CA ALA A 127 -11.02 24.60 19.25
C ALA A 127 -9.99 25.77 19.24
N LYS A 128 -9.86 26.56 20.33
CA LYS A 128 -8.96 27.74 20.42
C LYS A 128 -7.48 27.38 20.53
N LYS A 129 -6.62 28.22 19.92
CA LYS A 129 -5.14 28.10 19.95
C LYS A 129 -4.56 28.77 21.21
N GLY A 130 -3.66 28.08 21.94
CA GLY A 130 -2.74 28.72 22.89
C GLY A 130 -3.05 28.58 24.39
N SER A 131 -4.02 27.77 24.80
CA SER A 131 -4.05 27.24 26.17
C SER A 131 -3.10 26.04 26.28
N LYS A 132 -2.48 25.83 27.45
CA LYS A 132 -1.84 24.54 27.75
C LYS A 132 -2.91 23.45 27.64
N GLY A 133 -2.71 22.50 26.72
CA GLY A 133 -3.37 21.18 26.71
C GLY A 133 -4.84 21.14 26.28
N LEU A 134 -5.10 21.15 24.97
CA LEU A 134 -6.25 20.46 24.38
C LEU A 134 -5.84 19.14 23.70
N HIS A 135 -4.56 18.78 23.77
CA HIS A 135 -4.14 17.39 23.57
C HIS A 135 -4.71 16.54 24.71
N GLY A 136 -5.54 15.53 24.39
CA GLY A 136 -6.04 14.58 25.38
C GLY A 136 -7.17 15.08 26.29
N LEU A 137 -7.95 16.10 25.88
CA LEU A 137 -9.20 16.35 26.62
C LEU A 137 -10.22 15.24 26.33
N PRO A 138 -10.87 14.70 27.37
CA PRO A 138 -11.90 13.67 27.21
C PRO A 138 -12.98 14.10 26.23
N ALA A 139 -13.63 13.12 25.62
CA ALA A 139 -14.82 13.38 24.83
C ALA A 139 -15.86 14.12 25.71
N LEU A 140 -16.59 15.06 25.12
CA LEU A 140 -17.53 15.91 25.88
C LEU A 140 -18.70 15.11 26.47
N ASN A 141 -18.91 13.88 25.98
CA ASN A 141 -19.91 12.91 26.43
C ASN A 141 -19.39 11.95 27.53
N GLY A 142 -18.15 12.10 28.00
CA GLY A 142 -17.54 11.21 29.00
C GLY A 142 -17.64 11.72 30.44
N PRO A 143 -17.42 10.85 31.45
CA PRO A 143 -17.43 11.22 32.88
C PRO A 143 -16.33 12.23 33.26
N ASN A 144 -15.32 12.39 32.40
CA ASN A 144 -14.21 13.32 32.57
C ASN A 144 -14.34 14.57 31.67
N ALA A 145 -15.56 14.91 31.22
CA ALA A 145 -15.78 16.09 30.38
C ALA A 145 -15.24 17.37 31.05
N PRO A 146 -14.69 18.34 30.28
CA PRO A 146 -14.15 19.58 30.84
C PRO A 146 -15.20 20.37 31.64
N ASP A 147 -14.76 21.01 32.73
CA ASP A 147 -15.61 21.89 33.54
C ASP A 147 -16.26 22.99 32.69
N GLY A 148 -17.58 23.14 32.80
CA GLY A 148 -18.36 24.10 32.01
C GLY A 148 -18.96 23.55 30.72
N THR A 149 -18.81 22.24 30.43
CA THR A 149 -19.50 21.58 29.31
C THR A 149 -21.01 21.56 29.55
N THR A 150 -21.79 22.14 28.64
CA THR A 150 -23.26 22.13 28.72
C THR A 150 -23.85 20.88 28.05
N GLN A 151 -25.07 20.47 28.43
CA GLN A 151 -25.78 19.38 27.75
C GLN A 151 -25.88 19.60 26.23
N ARG A 152 -26.03 20.86 25.80
CA ARG A 152 -26.06 21.24 24.39
C ARG A 152 -24.71 21.02 23.69
N ASP A 153 -23.59 21.24 24.39
CA ASP A 153 -22.26 20.95 23.87
C ASP A 153 -22.06 19.44 23.67
N VAL A 154 -22.55 18.62 24.61
CA VAL A 154 -22.51 17.15 24.51
C VAL A 154 -23.28 16.65 23.29
N GLU A 155 -24.51 17.12 23.10
CA GLU A 155 -25.34 16.77 21.95
C GLU A 155 -24.69 17.19 20.63
N ARG A 156 -24.16 18.41 20.56
CA ARG A 156 -23.46 18.92 19.38
C ARG A 156 -22.19 18.12 19.07
N TYR A 157 -21.44 17.73 20.09
CA TYR A 157 -20.27 16.89 19.92
C TYR A 157 -20.63 15.49 19.43
N GLY A 158 -21.72 14.90 19.93
CA GLY A 158 -22.25 13.63 19.41
C GLY A 158 -22.57 13.70 17.92
N ILE A 159 -23.17 14.80 17.44
CA ILE A 159 -23.39 15.04 16.00
C ILE A 159 -22.05 15.10 15.24
N LEU A 160 -21.02 15.75 15.80
CA LEU A 160 -19.70 15.79 15.18
C LEU A 160 -19.06 14.41 15.07
N GLU A 161 -19.17 13.57 16.11
CA GLU A 161 -18.71 12.17 16.05
C GLU A 161 -19.42 11.40 14.93
N ASP A 162 -20.74 11.51 14.80
CA ASP A 162 -21.49 10.85 13.73
C ASP A 162 -21.07 11.35 12.35
N VAL A 163 -20.80 12.66 12.21
CA VAL A 163 -20.29 13.28 10.97
C VAL A 163 -18.88 12.78 10.64
N TRP A 164 -17.99 12.70 11.63
CA TRP A 164 -16.64 12.19 11.45
C TRP A 164 -16.64 10.72 11.05
N LEU A 165 -17.49 9.91 11.68
CA LEU A 165 -17.65 8.50 11.35
C LEU A 165 -18.18 8.34 9.92
N ALA A 166 -19.23 9.08 9.56
CA ALA A 166 -19.77 9.11 8.20
C ALA A 166 -18.70 9.57 7.18
N HIS A 167 -17.86 10.54 7.54
CA HIS A 167 -16.78 11.02 6.69
C HIS A 167 -15.74 9.93 6.40
N LEU A 168 -15.24 9.27 7.44
CA LEU A 168 -14.26 8.18 7.31
C LEU A 168 -14.84 6.99 6.54
N ALA A 169 -16.11 6.68 6.77
CA ALA A 169 -16.82 5.64 6.04
C ALA A 169 -17.14 6.01 4.58
N GLY A 170 -17.04 7.29 4.20
CA GLY A 170 -17.47 7.77 2.88
C GLY A 170 -18.98 7.64 2.67
N ASN A 171 -19.77 7.95 3.70
CA ASN A 171 -21.23 7.96 3.70
C ASN A 171 -21.76 9.40 3.80
N ASP A 172 -23.05 9.60 3.52
CA ASP A 172 -23.70 10.90 3.69
C ASP A 172 -23.75 11.32 5.17
N TYR A 173 -23.55 12.61 5.44
CA TYR A 173 -23.66 13.16 6.80
C TYR A 173 -25.11 13.08 7.31
N PRO A 174 -25.31 12.90 8.63
CA PRO A 174 -26.64 12.78 9.21
C PRO A 174 -27.51 14.02 8.96
N ALA A 175 -28.83 13.84 8.93
CA ALA A 175 -29.78 14.93 8.71
C ALA A 175 -29.76 15.96 9.85
N SER A 176 -29.42 15.52 11.08
CA SER A 176 -29.21 16.39 12.24
C SER A 176 -28.03 17.36 12.08
N PHE A 177 -27.10 17.08 11.16
CA PHE A 177 -26.00 17.98 10.82
C PHE A 177 -26.46 19.07 9.86
N SER A 178 -27.19 20.03 10.43
CA SER A 178 -27.81 21.15 9.74
C SER A 178 -27.87 22.41 10.62
N LEU A 179 -27.89 23.57 9.98
CA LEU A 179 -28.13 24.88 10.62
C LEU A 179 -29.62 25.08 11.00
N LEU A 180 -30.53 24.26 10.46
CA LEU A 180 -31.96 24.25 10.78
C LEU A 180 -32.43 22.84 11.15
N SER A 181 -33.38 22.75 12.08
CA SER A 181 -33.89 21.46 12.57
C SER A 181 -34.85 20.75 11.62
N ASN A 182 -35.50 21.49 10.72
CA ASN A 182 -36.55 21.01 9.81
C ASN A 182 -36.11 20.92 8.33
N GLU A 183 -34.88 21.34 8.01
CA GLU A 183 -34.35 21.37 6.65
C GLU A 183 -32.83 21.17 6.68
N ILE A 184 -32.26 20.53 5.66
CA ILE A 184 -30.81 20.30 5.56
C ILE A 184 -30.13 21.53 4.95
N VAL A 185 -29.50 22.34 5.81
CA VAL A 185 -28.73 23.53 5.45
C VAL A 185 -27.34 23.41 6.05
N ARG A 186 -26.31 23.24 5.22
CA ARG A 186 -24.93 22.98 5.69
C ARG A 186 -23.96 24.15 5.50
N SER A 187 -24.32 25.12 4.67
CA SER A 187 -23.51 26.31 4.41
C SER A 187 -24.37 27.56 4.39
N TRP A 188 -23.79 28.66 4.85
CA TRP A 188 -24.40 29.99 4.78
C TRP A 188 -23.31 31.04 4.53
N GLU A 189 -23.39 31.74 3.40
CA GLU A 189 -22.41 32.73 2.96
C GLU A 189 -20.98 32.15 2.88
N SER A 190 -20.12 32.50 3.84
CA SER A 190 -18.74 31.99 3.93
C SER A 190 -18.58 30.83 4.90
N PHE A 191 -19.61 30.58 5.72
CA PHE A 191 -19.62 29.54 6.75
C PHE A 191 -20.07 28.20 6.16
N ASP A 192 -19.42 27.12 6.59
CA ASP A 192 -19.62 25.77 6.09
C ASP A 192 -19.41 24.78 7.24
N LEU A 193 -20.47 24.05 7.61
CA LEU A 193 -20.45 23.12 8.72
C LEU A 193 -19.41 22.00 8.51
N ALA A 194 -19.23 21.50 7.28
CA ALA A 194 -18.26 20.45 7.02
C ALA A 194 -16.82 20.94 7.18
N LYS A 195 -16.53 22.18 6.75
CA LYS A 195 -15.24 22.82 7.03
C LYS A 195 -15.04 23.03 8.52
N GLU A 196 -16.10 23.42 9.24
CA GLU A 196 -16.08 23.61 10.69
C GLU A 196 -15.80 22.29 11.41
N ALA A 197 -16.48 21.20 11.06
CA ALA A 197 -16.25 19.88 11.64
C ALA A 197 -14.81 19.37 11.42
N ARG A 198 -14.22 19.61 10.24
CA ARG A 198 -12.81 19.30 9.96
C ARG A 198 -11.85 20.18 10.77
N PHE A 199 -12.19 21.47 10.88
CA PHE A 199 -11.40 22.43 11.65
C PHE A 199 -11.38 22.04 13.14
N ILE A 200 -12.54 21.72 13.73
CA ILE A 200 -12.67 21.26 15.10
C ILE A 200 -11.85 19.99 15.31
N ALA A 201 -11.99 18.98 14.44
CA ALA A 201 -11.23 17.73 14.56
C ALA A 201 -9.72 17.99 14.61
N LYS A 202 -9.17 18.75 13.64
CA LYS A 202 -7.74 19.08 13.57
C LYS A 202 -7.24 19.86 14.79
N ARG A 203 -8.05 20.80 15.28
CA ARG A 203 -7.67 21.63 16.44
C ARG A 203 -7.71 20.84 17.73
N ARG A 204 -8.72 19.98 17.89
CA ARG A 204 -8.95 19.22 19.12
C ARG A 204 -8.02 18.02 19.22
N SER A 205 -7.71 17.32 18.12
CA SER A 205 -6.71 16.24 18.13
C SER A 205 -5.30 16.75 18.42
N GLY A 206 -5.02 18.01 18.03
CA GLY A 206 -3.69 18.59 18.07
C GLY A 206 -2.70 17.99 17.05
N LEU A 207 -3.15 17.04 16.22
CA LEU A 207 -2.35 16.45 15.16
C LEU A 207 -2.09 17.47 14.04
N GLN A 208 -0.88 17.48 13.50
CA GLN A 208 -0.47 18.45 12.48
C GLN A 208 -0.36 17.82 11.09
N PHE A 209 -1.39 17.07 10.70
CA PHE A 209 -1.50 16.52 9.37
C PHE A 209 -2.20 17.48 8.41
N ARG A 210 -1.90 17.33 7.11
CA ARG A 210 -2.55 18.09 6.03
C ARG A 210 -4.05 17.80 5.99
N ASP A 211 -4.43 16.54 6.22
CA ASP A 211 -5.79 16.03 6.11
C ASP A 211 -6.45 15.93 7.50
N ALA A 212 -7.78 15.89 7.58
CA ALA A 212 -8.52 15.93 8.84
C ALA A 212 -8.85 14.53 9.39
N GLU A 213 -8.84 13.53 8.51
CA GLU A 213 -9.16 12.14 8.73
C GLU A 213 -8.32 11.51 9.86
N PRO A 214 -7.00 11.76 9.97
CA PRO A 214 -6.20 11.30 11.10
C PRO A 214 -6.73 11.81 12.45
N SER A 215 -7.18 13.07 12.47
CA SER A 215 -7.72 13.70 13.67
C SER A 215 -9.09 13.15 14.04
N MET A 216 -9.93 12.89 13.03
CA MET A 216 -11.24 12.28 13.22
C MET A 216 -11.10 10.85 13.77
N ALA A 217 -10.23 10.04 13.16
CA ALA A 217 -9.99 8.66 13.58
C ALA A 217 -9.47 8.59 15.03
N LEU A 218 -8.52 9.47 15.39
CA LEU A 218 -8.02 9.55 16.76
C LEU A 218 -9.14 9.87 17.76
N LEU A 219 -9.90 10.95 17.52
CA LEU A 219 -10.97 11.39 18.43
C LEU A 219 -12.09 10.34 18.57
N LEU A 220 -12.43 9.65 17.48
CA LEU A 220 -13.42 8.57 17.51
C LEU A 220 -12.91 7.32 18.24
N THR A 221 -11.61 7.06 18.19
CA THR A 221 -10.99 5.98 18.95
C THR A 221 -10.96 6.31 20.45
N GLU A 222 -10.59 7.55 20.80
CA GLU A 222 -10.55 8.04 22.19
C GLU A 222 -11.94 8.10 22.84
N SER A 223 -12.99 8.40 22.07
CA SER A 223 -14.38 8.37 22.54
C SER A 223 -14.97 6.96 22.65
N GLY A 224 -14.25 5.93 22.19
CA GLY A 224 -14.75 4.55 22.13
C GLY A 224 -15.78 4.29 21.03
N ARG A 225 -16.07 5.28 20.17
CA ARG A 225 -16.94 5.14 18.99
C ARG A 225 -16.33 4.26 17.90
N LEU A 226 -15.00 4.20 17.85
CA LEU A 226 -14.25 3.28 16.99
C LEU A 226 -13.38 2.33 17.83
N ASN A 227 -13.52 1.03 17.55
CA ASN A 227 -12.58 0.02 18.00
C ASN A 227 -11.50 -0.25 16.94
N ALA A 228 -10.45 -0.99 17.33
CA ALA A 228 -9.33 -1.30 16.44
C ALA A 228 -9.78 -1.99 15.15
N ARG A 229 -10.67 -2.99 15.25
CA ARG A 229 -11.22 -3.71 14.09
C ARG A 229 -11.96 -2.78 13.13
N THR A 230 -12.93 -2.02 13.64
CA THR A 230 -13.77 -1.10 12.85
C THR A 230 -12.94 -0.01 12.18
N LEU A 231 -11.89 0.49 12.85
CA LEU A 231 -10.96 1.46 12.26
C LEU A 231 -10.26 0.87 11.03
N LEU A 232 -9.77 -0.38 11.13
CA LEU A 232 -9.08 -1.05 10.02
C LEU A 232 -10.07 -1.43 8.90
N ASP A 233 -11.29 -1.85 9.23
CA ASP A 233 -12.35 -2.13 8.25
C ASP A 233 -12.76 -0.86 7.48
N LEU A 234 -12.96 0.27 8.19
CA LEU A 234 -13.26 1.55 7.56
C LEU A 234 -12.12 2.02 6.66
N ARG A 235 -10.88 1.80 7.07
CA ARG A 235 -9.71 2.11 6.24
C ARG A 235 -9.69 1.27 4.97
N LEU A 236 -9.95 -0.02 5.09
CA LEU A 236 -9.99 -0.95 3.97
C LEU A 236 -11.10 -0.57 2.97
N GLU A 237 -12.28 -0.23 3.48
CA GLU A 237 -13.42 0.23 2.69
C GLU A 237 -13.15 1.59 2.01
N ASN A 238 -12.50 2.52 2.72
CA ASN A 238 -12.07 3.80 2.16
C ASN A 238 -11.11 3.60 0.98
N LYS A 239 -10.16 2.65 1.09
CA LYS A 239 -9.26 2.28 0.00
C LYS A 239 -10.00 1.67 -1.18
N ARG A 240 -11.01 0.83 -0.92
CA ARG A 240 -11.86 0.23 -1.96
C ARG A 240 -12.64 1.30 -2.71
N LYS A 241 -13.34 2.18 -2.01
CA LYS A 241 -14.09 3.31 -2.61
C LYS A 241 -13.18 4.26 -3.41
N GLY A 242 -11.92 4.41 -2.96
CA GLY A 242 -10.91 5.20 -3.67
C GLY A 242 -10.25 4.52 -4.87
N GLY A 243 -10.58 3.25 -5.18
CA GLY A 243 -9.96 2.49 -6.28
C GLY A 243 -8.55 1.97 -5.98
N TRP A 244 -8.12 1.99 -4.72
CA TRP A 244 -6.79 1.56 -4.28
C TRP A 244 -6.77 0.17 -3.64
N ASN A 245 -7.93 -0.44 -3.43
CA ASN A 245 -8.06 -1.82 -2.96
C ASN A 245 -8.92 -2.62 -3.96
N PRO A 246 -8.30 -3.44 -4.83
CA PRO A 246 -9.00 -4.34 -5.75
C PRO A 246 -9.46 -5.65 -5.09
N PHE A 247 -9.09 -5.90 -3.82
CA PHE A 247 -9.38 -7.13 -3.09
C PHE A 247 -10.68 -6.99 -2.28
N PRO A 248 -11.77 -7.69 -2.66
CA PRO A 248 -13.01 -7.63 -1.91
C PRO A 248 -12.85 -8.35 -0.57
N SER A 249 -13.37 -7.74 0.51
CA SER A 249 -13.42 -8.33 1.86
C SER A 249 -14.32 -9.55 1.96
N VAL A 250 -15.32 -9.64 1.09
CA VAL A 250 -16.25 -10.77 1.06
C VAL A 250 -16.07 -11.52 -0.26
N TYR A 251 -16.01 -12.85 -0.19
CA TYR A 251 -16.01 -13.70 -1.37
C TYR A 251 -17.42 -13.84 -1.95
N ASP A 252 -17.55 -14.09 -3.25
CA ASP A 252 -18.85 -14.32 -3.88
C ASP A 252 -19.56 -15.48 -3.18
N LYS A 253 -20.74 -15.21 -2.61
CA LYS A 253 -21.51 -16.18 -1.81
C LYS A 253 -21.85 -17.44 -2.60
N ALA A 254 -22.15 -17.32 -3.89
CA ALA A 254 -22.47 -18.48 -4.73
C ALA A 254 -21.23 -19.36 -4.96
N LEU A 255 -20.03 -18.77 -5.05
CA LEU A 255 -18.78 -19.53 -5.13
C LEU A 255 -18.43 -20.22 -3.82
N VAL A 256 -18.68 -19.56 -2.68
CA VAL A 256 -18.54 -20.17 -1.35
C VAL A 256 -19.49 -21.37 -1.22
N GLU A 257 -20.79 -21.18 -1.51
CA GLU A 257 -21.77 -22.26 -1.46
C GLU A 257 -21.46 -23.41 -2.44
N ALA A 258 -20.85 -23.12 -3.59
CA ALA A 258 -20.41 -24.15 -4.53
C ALA A 258 -19.22 -24.95 -3.98
N ALA A 259 -18.24 -24.27 -3.36
CA ALA A 259 -17.10 -24.91 -2.72
C ALA A 259 -17.53 -25.80 -1.54
N GLU A 260 -18.49 -25.37 -0.72
CA GLU A 260 -19.05 -26.15 0.40
C GLU A 260 -19.75 -27.45 -0.03
N ARG A 261 -20.15 -27.56 -1.30
CA ARG A 261 -20.77 -28.80 -1.84
C ARG A 261 -19.74 -29.83 -2.31
N LEU A 262 -18.46 -29.46 -2.40
CA LEU A 262 -17.39 -30.37 -2.78
C LEU A 262 -17.13 -31.36 -1.63
N GLY A 263 -17.20 -32.65 -1.96
CA GLY A 263 -16.87 -33.73 -1.02
C GLY A 263 -15.37 -33.85 -0.79
N GLU A 264 -14.99 -34.62 0.23
CA GLU A 264 -13.59 -35.02 0.43
C GLU A 264 -13.07 -35.85 -0.75
N VAL A 265 -11.74 -35.86 -0.90
CA VAL A 265 -11.03 -36.64 -1.91
C VAL A 265 -11.17 -38.14 -1.59
N ASP A 266 -11.59 -38.92 -2.58
CA ASP A 266 -11.50 -40.38 -2.55
C ASP A 266 -10.17 -40.79 -3.21
N GLY A 267 -9.12 -40.93 -2.40
CA GLY A 267 -7.78 -41.21 -2.90
C GLY A 267 -7.69 -42.51 -3.69
N GLN A 268 -8.44 -43.54 -3.30
CA GLN A 268 -8.43 -44.83 -4.00
C GLN A 268 -9.00 -44.69 -5.42
N LYS A 269 -10.07 -43.90 -5.57
CA LYS A 269 -10.65 -43.60 -6.88
C LYS A 269 -9.67 -42.81 -7.75
N GLU A 270 -9.01 -41.79 -7.21
CA GLU A 270 -8.08 -40.92 -7.95
C GLU A 270 -6.80 -41.65 -8.39
N ILE A 271 -6.30 -42.59 -7.57
CA ILE A 271 -5.19 -43.49 -7.94
C ILE A 271 -5.64 -44.41 -9.08
N SER A 272 -6.86 -44.97 -8.99
CA SER A 272 -7.35 -45.89 -10.00
C SER A 272 -7.56 -45.25 -11.38
N SER A 273 -7.74 -43.93 -11.44
CA SER A 273 -7.91 -43.22 -12.71
C SER A 273 -6.58 -42.90 -13.39
N THR A 274 -5.66 -42.19 -12.73
CA THR A 274 -4.44 -41.65 -13.39
C THR A 274 -3.32 -41.20 -12.45
N ARG A 275 -3.53 -41.09 -11.12
CA ARG A 275 -2.53 -40.49 -10.20
C ARG A 275 -1.60 -41.51 -9.58
N THR A 276 -0.37 -41.08 -9.31
CA THR A 276 0.63 -41.88 -8.57
C THR A 276 0.25 -41.97 -7.09
N ASP A 277 0.32 -43.18 -6.51
CA ASP A 277 0.14 -43.39 -5.08
C ASP A 277 1.45 -43.12 -4.33
N LEU A 278 1.53 -41.98 -3.65
CA LEU A 278 2.68 -41.57 -2.83
C LEU A 278 2.33 -41.49 -1.34
N ARG A 279 1.23 -42.14 -0.91
CA ARG A 279 0.80 -42.15 0.51
C ARG A 279 1.75 -42.89 1.45
N HIS A 280 2.69 -43.67 0.89
CA HIS A 280 3.71 -44.39 1.64
C HIS A 280 4.88 -43.50 2.07
N LEU A 281 5.06 -42.33 1.43
CA LEU A 281 6.13 -41.40 1.75
C LEU A 281 5.79 -40.58 3.01
N PRO A 282 6.75 -40.33 3.91
CA PRO A 282 6.51 -39.70 5.20
C PRO A 282 6.46 -38.16 5.09
N PHE A 283 5.57 -37.63 4.26
CA PHE A 283 5.41 -36.18 4.09
C PHE A 283 4.99 -35.49 5.39
N VAL A 284 5.61 -34.34 5.69
CA VAL A 284 5.20 -33.43 6.77
C VAL A 284 4.99 -32.02 6.22
N THR A 285 4.12 -31.23 6.84
CA THR A 285 4.07 -29.77 6.59
C THR A 285 4.72 -29.04 7.76
N ILE A 286 5.40 -27.92 7.48
CA ILE A 286 6.08 -27.11 8.49
C ILE A 286 5.76 -25.64 8.24
N ASP A 287 4.86 -25.09 9.07
CA ASP A 287 4.19 -23.82 8.84
C ASP A 287 4.12 -22.95 10.10
N PRO A 288 3.66 -21.68 10.02
CA PRO A 288 3.32 -20.92 11.22
C PRO A 288 2.17 -21.58 12.01
N VAL A 289 2.18 -21.44 13.34
CA VAL A 289 1.16 -22.00 14.25
C VAL A 289 -0.27 -21.54 13.91
N ASP A 290 -0.43 -20.35 13.31
CA ASP A 290 -1.72 -19.79 12.91
C ASP A 290 -2.19 -20.20 11.50
N ALA A 291 -1.39 -20.98 10.76
CA ALA A 291 -1.70 -21.39 9.40
C ALA A 291 -2.82 -22.43 9.33
N LYS A 292 -3.57 -22.38 8.22
CA LYS A 292 -4.65 -23.33 7.89
C LYS A 292 -4.57 -23.82 6.45
N ASP A 293 -3.97 -22.99 5.60
CA ASP A 293 -3.70 -23.15 4.19
C ASP A 293 -2.30 -23.75 3.97
N PHE A 294 -2.14 -25.04 4.23
CA PHE A 294 -0.87 -25.76 4.01
C PHE A 294 -0.69 -26.04 2.51
N ASP A 295 0.12 -25.22 1.85
CA ASP A 295 0.41 -25.33 0.41
C ASP A 295 1.39 -26.46 0.10
N ASP A 296 2.39 -26.68 0.95
CA ASP A 296 3.53 -27.55 0.70
C ASP A 296 3.78 -28.57 1.82
N ALA A 297 4.26 -29.75 1.41
CA ALA A 297 4.72 -30.81 2.29
C ALA A 297 6.05 -31.36 1.77
N VAL A 298 6.95 -31.73 2.68
CA VAL A 298 8.31 -32.16 2.34
C VAL A 298 8.67 -33.48 3.02
N CYS A 299 9.51 -34.27 2.36
CA CYS A 299 10.26 -35.35 3.00
C CYS A 299 11.54 -35.65 2.23
N LEU A 300 12.57 -36.11 2.94
CA LEU A 300 13.81 -36.60 2.35
C LEU A 300 13.88 -38.11 2.58
N VAL A 301 14.05 -38.87 1.51
CA VAL A 301 14.04 -40.33 1.55
C VAL A 301 15.25 -40.87 0.80
N GLU A 302 15.95 -41.83 1.39
CA GLU A 302 16.99 -42.60 0.73
C GLU A 302 16.52 -44.03 0.47
N GLU A 303 16.34 -44.37 -0.81
CA GLU A 303 15.92 -45.70 -1.25
C GLU A 303 16.90 -46.23 -2.29
N ASN A 304 17.37 -47.47 -2.12
CA ASN A 304 18.33 -48.12 -3.02
C ASN A 304 19.63 -47.31 -3.24
N GLY A 305 20.04 -46.50 -2.26
CA GLY A 305 21.21 -45.61 -2.36
C GLY A 305 20.97 -44.34 -3.18
N ILE A 306 19.72 -44.04 -3.52
CA ILE A 306 19.32 -42.78 -4.16
C ILE A 306 18.65 -41.91 -3.12
N ARG A 307 19.26 -40.77 -2.81
CA ARG A 307 18.72 -39.77 -1.89
C ARG A 307 17.82 -38.82 -2.68
N THR A 308 16.55 -38.73 -2.30
CA THR A 308 15.54 -37.93 -3.03
C THR A 308 14.82 -36.98 -2.09
N LEU A 309 14.86 -35.69 -2.40
CA LEU A 309 14.00 -34.69 -1.78
C LEU A 309 12.66 -34.66 -2.51
N TRP A 310 11.59 -34.98 -1.79
CA TRP A 310 10.23 -34.91 -2.30
C TRP A 310 9.54 -33.66 -1.76
N VAL A 311 8.97 -32.88 -2.67
CA VAL A 311 8.18 -31.70 -2.35
C VAL A 311 6.81 -31.84 -2.99
N ALA A 312 5.78 -31.96 -2.16
CA ALA A 312 4.40 -32.09 -2.58
C ALA A 312 3.66 -30.77 -2.39
N ILE A 313 3.03 -30.27 -3.44
CA ILE A 313 2.29 -29.00 -3.45
C ILE A 313 0.80 -29.26 -3.69
N ALA A 314 -0.06 -28.58 -2.94
CA ALA A 314 -1.52 -28.65 -3.07
C ALA A 314 -1.97 -28.52 -4.54
N ASP A 315 -2.74 -29.49 -5.03
CA ASP A 315 -3.22 -29.49 -6.41
C ASP A 315 -4.48 -28.63 -6.60
N VAL A 316 -4.29 -27.31 -6.49
CA VAL A 316 -5.37 -26.33 -6.66
C VAL A 316 -5.93 -26.33 -8.09
N ALA A 317 -5.09 -26.63 -9.09
CA ALA A 317 -5.48 -26.69 -10.49
C ALA A 317 -6.54 -27.76 -10.78
N HIS A 318 -6.64 -28.80 -9.95
CA HIS A 318 -7.73 -29.78 -10.01
C HIS A 318 -9.09 -29.17 -9.65
N TYR A 319 -9.14 -28.30 -8.64
CA TYR A 319 -10.39 -27.69 -8.15
C TYR A 319 -10.77 -26.42 -8.91
N VAL A 320 -9.78 -25.65 -9.36
CA VAL A 320 -9.96 -24.38 -10.06
C VAL A 320 -9.75 -24.58 -11.56
N ASN A 321 -10.79 -25.09 -12.22
CA ASN A 321 -10.80 -25.30 -13.67
C ASN A 321 -10.70 -23.98 -14.44
N ILE A 322 -9.92 -23.97 -15.52
CA ILE A 322 -9.77 -22.81 -16.41
C ILE A 322 -11.13 -22.32 -16.93
N ASP A 323 -11.26 -21.01 -17.12
CA ASP A 323 -12.46 -20.32 -17.62
C ASP A 323 -13.71 -20.48 -16.73
N SER A 324 -13.59 -21.12 -15.57
CA SER A 324 -14.66 -21.17 -14.59
C SER A 324 -14.86 -19.81 -13.90
N ARG A 325 -16.02 -19.63 -13.27
CA ARG A 325 -16.26 -18.43 -12.42
C ARG A 325 -15.27 -18.35 -11.26
N LEU A 326 -14.82 -19.50 -10.74
CA LEU A 326 -13.84 -19.57 -9.66
C LEU A 326 -12.46 -19.14 -10.15
N ASP A 327 -12.05 -19.60 -11.33
CA ASP A 327 -10.81 -19.16 -11.98
C ASP A 327 -10.81 -17.66 -12.27
N SER A 328 -11.89 -17.13 -12.83
CA SER A 328 -12.04 -15.70 -13.07
C SER A 328 -11.92 -14.88 -11.76
N ALA A 329 -12.50 -15.37 -10.66
CA ALA A 329 -12.39 -14.72 -9.35
C ALA A 329 -10.98 -14.81 -8.76
N ALA A 330 -10.32 -15.97 -8.87
CA ALA A 330 -8.94 -16.18 -8.45
C ALA A 330 -7.98 -15.31 -9.26
N ARG A 331 -8.14 -15.25 -10.58
CA ARG A 331 -7.37 -14.39 -11.50
C ARG A 331 -7.55 -12.92 -11.17
N ALA A 332 -8.78 -12.47 -10.95
CA ALA A 332 -9.06 -11.08 -10.60
C ALA A 332 -8.36 -10.66 -9.31
N ARG A 333 -8.33 -11.53 -8.30
CA ARG A 333 -7.61 -11.32 -7.03
C ARG A 333 -6.10 -11.48 -7.18
N ALA A 334 -5.64 -12.45 -7.98
CA ALA A 334 -4.25 -12.85 -8.22
C ALA A 334 -3.43 -13.33 -7.00
N THR A 335 -3.70 -12.80 -5.80
CA THR A 335 -3.01 -13.14 -4.56
C THR A 335 -3.96 -13.02 -3.37
N SER A 336 -3.70 -13.78 -2.30
CA SER A 336 -4.27 -13.51 -0.98
C SER A 336 -3.57 -12.30 -0.33
N VAL A 337 -4.27 -11.58 0.54
CA VAL A 337 -3.73 -10.41 1.29
C VAL A 337 -3.92 -10.62 2.78
N TYR A 338 -2.84 -10.53 3.55
CA TYR A 338 -2.84 -10.84 4.99
C TYR A 338 -2.78 -9.55 5.82
N LEU A 339 -3.91 -9.14 6.38
CA LEU A 339 -4.03 -7.91 7.17
C LEU A 339 -4.04 -8.22 8.68
N PRO A 340 -3.73 -7.25 9.57
CA PRO A 340 -3.68 -7.49 11.01
C PRO A 340 -4.95 -8.05 11.66
N HIS A 341 -6.11 -7.84 11.04
CA HIS A 341 -7.44 -8.17 11.58
C HIS A 341 -8.22 -9.17 10.73
N THR A 342 -7.79 -9.45 9.50
CA THR A 342 -8.50 -10.31 8.54
C THR A 342 -7.58 -10.74 7.39
N VAL A 343 -7.99 -11.78 6.67
CA VAL A 343 -7.37 -12.21 5.41
C VAL A 343 -8.34 -11.93 4.27
N LEU A 344 -7.82 -11.44 3.13
CA LEU A 344 -8.56 -11.31 1.88
C LEU A 344 -8.11 -12.46 0.97
N PRO A 345 -8.78 -13.62 0.99
CA PRO A 345 -8.25 -14.81 0.34
C PRO A 345 -8.46 -14.78 -1.18
N MET A 346 -7.55 -15.39 -1.92
CA MET A 346 -7.68 -15.62 -3.37
C MET A 346 -8.78 -16.63 -3.69
N LEU A 347 -8.93 -17.66 -2.86
CA LEU A 347 -9.89 -18.75 -3.00
C LEU A 347 -10.94 -18.75 -1.87
N PRO A 348 -12.11 -19.39 -2.08
CA PRO A 348 -13.07 -19.63 -1.01
C PRO A 348 -12.45 -20.42 0.17
N PRO A 349 -12.84 -20.15 1.43
CA PRO A 349 -12.27 -20.81 2.60
C PRO A 349 -12.30 -22.34 2.56
N ARG A 350 -13.40 -22.95 2.09
CA ARG A 350 -13.50 -24.42 1.95
C ARG A 350 -12.43 -25.02 1.04
N LEU A 351 -11.97 -24.28 0.04
CA LEU A 351 -10.87 -24.73 -0.83
C LEU A 351 -9.52 -24.45 -0.18
N ALA A 352 -9.31 -23.22 0.30
CA ALA A 352 -8.03 -22.79 0.85
C ALA A 352 -7.65 -23.53 2.15
N ASP A 353 -8.56 -23.59 3.12
CA ASP A 353 -8.28 -24.03 4.49
C ASP A 353 -8.54 -25.55 4.68
N ASP A 354 -9.05 -26.24 3.65
CA ASP A 354 -9.49 -27.64 3.80
C ASP A 354 -9.15 -28.55 2.60
N LEU A 355 -9.83 -28.39 1.46
CA LEU A 355 -9.73 -29.37 0.36
C LEU A 355 -8.38 -29.35 -0.36
N CYS A 356 -7.80 -28.16 -0.54
CA CYS A 356 -6.47 -28.01 -1.09
C CYS A 356 -5.38 -28.15 -0.01
N SER A 357 -5.66 -27.71 1.21
CA SER A 357 -4.72 -27.76 2.34
C SER A 357 -4.25 -29.19 2.61
N LEU A 358 -2.94 -29.39 2.67
CA LEU A 358 -2.28 -30.68 2.88
C LEU A 358 -2.35 -31.12 4.36
N ARG A 359 -3.57 -31.35 4.86
CA ARG A 359 -3.82 -31.75 6.25
C ARG A 359 -3.36 -33.18 6.54
N ALA A 360 -2.92 -33.41 7.77
CA ALA A 360 -2.45 -34.69 8.25
C ALA A 360 -3.56 -35.75 8.32
N GLY A 361 -3.20 -37.01 8.03
CA GLY A 361 -4.05 -38.18 8.17
C GLY A 361 -5.21 -38.31 7.16
N VAL A 362 -5.25 -37.47 6.14
CA VAL A 362 -6.27 -37.51 5.08
C VAL A 362 -5.64 -37.53 3.70
N ASP A 363 -6.30 -38.23 2.76
CA ASP A 363 -5.84 -38.28 1.37
C ASP A 363 -6.00 -36.89 0.73
N ARG A 364 -4.95 -36.43 0.06
CA ARG A 364 -4.89 -35.14 -0.63
C ARG A 364 -4.28 -35.26 -2.01
N LEU A 365 -4.77 -34.42 -2.92
CA LEU A 365 -4.24 -34.32 -4.28
C LEU A 365 -3.08 -33.34 -4.29
N ALA A 366 -1.95 -33.75 -4.86
CA ALA A 366 -0.76 -32.94 -4.91
C ALA A 366 -0.08 -33.01 -6.28
N MET A 367 0.55 -31.89 -6.65
CA MET A 367 1.63 -31.86 -7.64
C MET A 367 2.94 -32.08 -6.91
N VAL A 368 3.59 -33.21 -7.17
CA VAL A 368 4.81 -33.61 -6.44
C VAL A 368 6.02 -33.48 -7.33
N VAL A 369 7.07 -32.87 -6.82
CA VAL A 369 8.38 -32.76 -7.46
C VAL A 369 9.37 -33.61 -6.67
N ALA A 370 10.03 -34.54 -7.34
CA ALA A 370 11.09 -35.38 -6.81
C ALA A 370 12.44 -34.92 -7.36
N MET A 371 13.33 -34.50 -6.47
CA MET A 371 14.68 -34.05 -6.80
C MET A 371 15.67 -35.08 -6.29
N GLU A 372 16.35 -35.78 -7.20
CA GLU A 372 17.40 -36.74 -6.88
C GLU A 372 18.68 -35.96 -6.56
N ILE A 373 19.23 -36.19 -5.36
CA ILE A 373 20.37 -35.47 -4.81
C ILE A 373 21.62 -36.35 -4.90
N ASP A 374 22.69 -35.84 -5.49
CA ASP A 374 23.96 -36.56 -5.58
C ASP A 374 24.83 -36.41 -4.32
N SER A 375 26.04 -36.99 -4.34
CA SER A 375 26.98 -36.94 -3.22
C SER A 375 27.53 -35.55 -2.91
N ASP A 376 27.43 -34.62 -3.86
CA ASP A 376 27.86 -33.23 -3.70
C ASP A 376 26.68 -32.32 -3.32
N ASP A 377 25.55 -32.90 -2.87
CA ASP A 377 24.29 -32.22 -2.60
C ASP A 377 23.78 -31.39 -3.80
N VAL A 378 24.05 -31.80 -5.04
CA VAL A 378 23.53 -31.16 -6.25
C VAL A 378 22.31 -31.94 -6.74
N ILE A 379 21.33 -31.23 -7.29
CA ILE A 379 20.15 -31.84 -7.91
C ILE A 379 20.57 -32.44 -9.25
N ALA A 380 20.66 -33.77 -9.31
CA ALA A 380 21.10 -34.51 -10.48
C ALA A 380 19.96 -34.76 -11.49
N ASP A 381 18.76 -35.03 -10.99
CA ASP A 381 17.55 -35.25 -11.79
C ASP A 381 16.31 -34.69 -11.09
N CYS A 382 15.30 -34.33 -11.88
CA CYS A 382 14.04 -33.80 -11.39
C CYS A 382 12.86 -34.41 -12.16
N LYS A 383 11.92 -35.00 -11.41
CA LYS A 383 10.69 -35.61 -11.93
C LYS A 383 9.47 -34.99 -11.27
N ALA A 384 8.36 -34.91 -11.99
CA ALA A 384 7.10 -34.39 -11.48
C ALA A 384 5.96 -35.40 -11.62
N TYR A 385 5.01 -35.36 -10.70
CA TYR A 385 3.89 -36.29 -10.63
C TYR A 385 2.57 -35.59 -10.27
N GLU A 386 1.48 -36.02 -10.88
CA GLU A 386 0.15 -35.86 -10.30
C GLU A 386 -0.08 -37.02 -9.31
N ALA A 387 -0.17 -36.72 -8.02
CA ALA A 387 -0.17 -37.75 -6.99
C ALA A 387 -1.34 -37.63 -6.01
N VAL A 388 -1.59 -38.74 -5.31
CA VAL A 388 -2.31 -38.76 -4.04
C VAL A 388 -1.28 -38.98 -2.93
N ILE A 389 -1.30 -38.08 -1.94
CA ILE A 389 -0.42 -38.15 -0.76
C ILE A 389 -1.27 -38.25 0.51
N GLN A 390 -0.63 -38.62 1.61
CA GLN A 390 -1.18 -38.49 2.95
C GLN A 390 -0.08 -37.89 3.83
N VAL A 391 -0.32 -36.69 4.35
CA VAL A 391 0.62 -36.04 5.27
C VAL A 391 0.57 -36.77 6.62
N VAL A 392 1.74 -37.05 7.19
CA VAL A 392 1.87 -37.71 8.49
C VAL A 392 1.52 -36.73 9.61
N GLU A 393 2.08 -35.52 9.57
CA GLU A 393 1.92 -34.51 10.61
C GLU A 393 1.96 -33.09 10.02
N ASN A 394 1.11 -32.20 10.55
CA ASN A 394 1.23 -30.75 10.32
C ASN A 394 1.93 -30.15 11.53
N MET A 395 3.09 -29.53 11.32
CA MET A 395 3.98 -29.06 12.40
C MET A 395 4.19 -27.55 12.36
N ALA A 396 4.50 -26.95 13.51
CA ALA A 396 4.99 -25.59 13.55
C ALA A 396 6.50 -25.54 13.26
N TYR A 397 7.01 -24.41 12.75
CA TYR A 397 8.46 -24.21 12.57
C TYR A 397 9.26 -24.45 13.84
N GLU A 398 8.71 -24.04 14.99
CA GLU A 398 9.37 -24.18 16.29
C GLU A 398 9.51 -25.65 16.70
N ASP A 399 8.58 -26.52 16.30
CA ASP A 399 8.59 -27.95 16.63
C ASP A 399 9.63 -28.73 15.80
N ALA A 400 10.10 -28.17 14.69
CA ALA A 400 11.07 -28.81 13.81
C ALA A 400 12.54 -28.64 14.29
N LEU A 401 12.86 -27.58 15.05
CA LEU A 401 14.24 -27.18 15.34
C LEU A 401 15.05 -28.21 16.13
N ASP A 402 14.41 -28.93 17.05
CA ASP A 402 15.07 -29.92 17.93
C ASP A 402 14.68 -31.38 17.57
N ASN A 403 14.02 -31.59 16.42
CA ASN A 403 13.57 -32.91 16.00
C ASN A 403 14.63 -33.60 15.13
N THR A 404 15.21 -34.68 15.67
CA THR A 404 16.26 -35.48 15.00
C THR A 404 15.81 -36.08 13.67
N GLN A 405 14.50 -36.19 13.42
CA GLN A 405 13.96 -36.64 12.14
C GLN A 405 14.36 -35.73 10.97
N PHE A 406 14.58 -34.44 11.23
CA PHE A 406 14.89 -33.45 10.19
C PHE A 406 16.38 -33.12 10.07
N GLU A 407 17.25 -33.80 10.83
CA GLU A 407 18.69 -33.54 10.85
C GLU A 407 19.31 -33.57 9.44
N GLU A 408 18.98 -34.60 8.64
CA GLU A 408 19.49 -34.71 7.27
C GLU A 408 18.94 -33.62 6.33
N MET A 409 17.69 -33.19 6.56
CA MET A 409 17.07 -32.09 5.80
C MET A 409 17.74 -30.75 6.15
N PHE A 410 18.03 -30.52 7.44
CA PHE A 410 18.79 -29.36 7.88
C PHE A 410 20.20 -29.34 7.30
N GLN A 411 20.88 -30.49 7.26
CA GLN A 411 22.22 -30.61 6.66
C GLN A 411 22.19 -30.30 5.16
N LEU A 412 21.21 -30.85 4.43
CA LEU A 412 21.03 -30.56 3.00
C LEU A 412 20.77 -29.07 2.76
N ALA A 413 19.83 -28.46 3.51
CA ALA A 413 19.53 -27.05 3.38
C ALA A 413 20.72 -26.16 3.74
N ALA A 414 21.48 -26.50 4.78
CA ALA A 414 22.70 -25.78 5.14
C ALA A 414 23.78 -25.87 4.06
N SER A 415 23.93 -27.03 3.41
CA SER A 415 24.84 -27.22 2.26
C SER A 415 24.47 -26.32 1.10
N TRP A 416 23.18 -26.20 0.76
CA TRP A 416 22.70 -25.29 -0.27
C TRP A 416 22.91 -23.83 0.11
N GLN A 417 22.59 -23.45 1.34
CA GLN A 417 22.75 -22.07 1.81
C GLN A 417 24.23 -21.61 1.83
N GLN A 418 25.18 -22.53 2.04
CA GLN A 418 26.62 -22.22 1.96
C GLN A 418 27.10 -22.03 0.52
N LYS A 419 26.47 -22.70 -0.45
CA LYS A 419 26.76 -22.57 -1.88
C LYS A 419 26.03 -21.39 -2.52
N GLU A 420 24.92 -20.96 -1.92
CA GLU A 420 24.14 -19.81 -2.37
C GLU A 420 24.87 -18.49 -2.06
N LEU A 421 25.48 -17.90 -3.08
CA LEU A 421 25.77 -16.46 -3.10
C LEU A 421 24.46 -15.69 -3.33
N ARG A 422 23.66 -15.59 -2.28
CA ARG A 422 22.45 -14.76 -2.22
C ARG A 422 22.70 -13.54 -1.34
N LEU A 423 22.08 -12.42 -1.70
CA LEU A 423 22.12 -11.24 -0.86
C LEU A 423 21.36 -11.52 0.44
N ASN A 424 22.05 -11.41 1.57
CA ASN A 424 21.42 -11.65 2.87
C ASN A 424 20.55 -10.46 3.27
N ILE A 425 19.32 -10.45 2.77
CA ILE A 425 18.31 -9.40 2.97
C ILE A 425 17.32 -9.83 4.06
N GLN A 426 17.80 -10.46 5.13
CA GLN A 426 16.93 -10.87 6.24
C GLN A 426 16.59 -9.66 7.10
N ASN A 427 15.34 -9.21 6.99
CA ASN A 427 14.80 -8.13 7.81
C ASN A 427 13.82 -8.68 8.85
N ALA A 428 13.85 -8.10 10.04
CA ALA A 428 12.80 -8.25 11.04
C ALA A 428 11.43 -7.92 10.44
N GLU A 429 10.46 -8.83 10.53
CA GLU A 429 9.09 -8.54 10.09
C GLU A 429 8.21 -8.19 11.29
N LEU A 430 7.72 -6.95 11.33
CA LEU A 430 6.75 -6.50 12.32
C LEU A 430 5.36 -7.08 12.01
N ARG A 431 4.81 -7.85 12.95
CA ARG A 431 3.52 -8.54 12.80
C ARG A 431 2.53 -8.11 13.90
N PRO A 432 1.83 -6.98 13.73
CA PRO A 432 0.68 -6.68 14.56
C PRO A 432 -0.48 -7.63 14.24
N ARG A 433 -1.10 -8.18 15.28
CA ARG A 433 -2.28 -9.06 15.22
C ARG A 433 -3.34 -8.57 16.18
N LEU A 434 -4.60 -8.61 15.74
CA LEU A 434 -5.74 -8.30 16.59
C LEU A 434 -6.21 -9.54 17.33
N HIS A 435 -6.37 -9.42 18.65
CA HIS A 435 -7.05 -10.41 19.49
C HIS A 435 -8.44 -9.86 19.86
N GLY A 436 -9.48 -10.44 19.27
CA GLY A 436 -10.84 -9.90 19.34
C GLY A 436 -11.02 -8.63 18.50
N ASP A 437 -11.71 -7.63 19.06
CA ASP A 437 -12.06 -6.38 18.36
C ASP A 437 -11.20 -5.18 18.76
N GLN A 438 -10.46 -5.30 19.86
CA GLN A 438 -9.73 -4.19 20.46
C GLN A 438 -8.25 -4.49 20.72
N ASN A 439 -7.91 -5.67 21.23
CA ASN A 439 -6.54 -5.91 21.69
C ASN A 439 -5.60 -6.10 20.50
N ILE A 440 -4.39 -5.53 20.60
CA ILE A 440 -3.37 -5.64 19.57
C ILE A 440 -2.09 -6.15 20.21
N ARG A 441 -1.63 -7.29 19.72
CA ARG A 441 -0.32 -7.87 20.05
C ARG A 441 0.64 -7.62 18.88
N VAL A 442 1.86 -7.25 19.19
CA VAL A 442 2.87 -6.96 18.17
C VAL A 442 4.08 -7.82 18.42
N GLU A 443 4.41 -8.65 17.44
CA GLU A 443 5.59 -9.51 17.48
C GLU A 443 6.54 -9.14 16.34
N VAL A 444 7.82 -9.44 16.53
CA VAL A 444 8.82 -9.40 15.47
C VAL A 444 9.20 -10.83 15.16
N LYS A 445 8.92 -11.27 13.93
CA LYS A 445 9.33 -12.61 13.49
C LYS A 445 10.70 -12.51 12.84
N TRP A 446 11.61 -13.36 13.31
CA TRP A 446 12.90 -13.61 12.67
C TRP A 446 12.87 -14.97 11.96
N PRO A 447 13.50 -15.10 10.79
CA PRO A 447 13.75 -16.42 10.19
C PRO A 447 14.56 -17.29 11.15
N ASN A 448 14.11 -18.51 11.39
CA ASN A 448 14.87 -19.54 12.11
C ASN A 448 15.37 -20.62 11.13
N ALA A 449 16.16 -21.58 11.62
CA ALA A 449 16.71 -22.64 10.77
C ALA A 449 15.63 -23.45 10.03
N ALA A 450 14.49 -23.73 10.67
CA ALA A 450 13.36 -24.43 10.05
C ALA A 450 12.72 -23.61 8.92
N THR A 451 12.54 -22.30 9.12
CA THR A 451 12.04 -21.38 8.09
C THR A 451 12.99 -21.36 6.90
N GLN A 452 14.29 -21.28 7.15
CA GLN A 452 15.32 -21.26 6.11
C GLN A 452 15.41 -22.59 5.35
N MET A 453 15.25 -23.72 6.05
CA MET A 453 15.22 -25.06 5.44
C MET A 453 14.07 -25.18 4.43
N ILE A 454 12.84 -24.84 4.85
CA ILE A 454 11.68 -24.86 3.96
C ILE A 454 11.86 -23.88 2.80
N GLU A 455 12.37 -22.66 3.06
CA GLU A 455 12.66 -21.68 2.02
C GLU A 455 13.62 -22.23 0.95
N SER A 456 14.73 -22.85 1.35
CA SER A 456 15.69 -23.47 0.43
C SER A 456 15.04 -24.57 -0.42
N PHE A 457 14.20 -25.42 0.17
CA PHE A 457 13.51 -26.48 -0.58
C PHE A 457 12.47 -25.92 -1.56
N MET A 458 11.75 -24.87 -1.19
CA MET A 458 10.79 -24.21 -2.08
C MET A 458 11.50 -23.49 -3.23
N VAL A 459 12.62 -22.82 -2.97
CA VAL A 459 13.43 -22.14 -4.00
C VAL A 459 13.98 -23.16 -5.00
N ALA A 460 14.56 -24.26 -4.52
CA ALA A 460 15.04 -25.35 -5.35
C ALA A 460 13.91 -25.94 -6.22
N THR A 461 12.76 -26.25 -5.62
CA THR A 461 11.59 -26.78 -6.34
C THR A 461 11.11 -25.83 -7.44
N ASN A 462 10.98 -24.54 -7.12
CA ASN A 462 10.60 -23.49 -8.06
C ASN A 462 11.58 -23.37 -9.24
N ALA A 463 12.88 -23.43 -8.96
CA ALA A 463 13.92 -23.40 -9.99
C ALA A 463 13.89 -24.65 -10.88
N SER A 464 13.77 -25.84 -10.27
CA SER A 464 13.70 -27.11 -10.99
C SER A 464 12.48 -27.18 -11.91
N VAL A 465 11.31 -26.72 -11.46
CA VAL A 465 10.10 -26.61 -12.31
C VAL A 465 10.30 -25.59 -13.43
N GLY A 466 10.94 -24.46 -13.13
CA GLY A 466 11.30 -23.44 -14.12
C GLY A 466 12.16 -24.03 -15.25
N HIS A 467 13.22 -24.76 -14.92
CA HIS A 467 14.06 -25.44 -15.90
C HIS A 467 13.32 -26.57 -16.64
N LEU A 468 12.54 -27.40 -15.92
CA LEU A 468 11.80 -28.51 -16.51
C LEU A 468 10.85 -28.04 -17.61
N LEU A 469 10.02 -27.03 -17.31
CA LEU A 469 9.02 -26.51 -18.24
C LEU A 469 9.62 -25.53 -19.25
N GLY A 470 10.64 -24.76 -18.87
CA GLY A 470 11.36 -23.85 -19.76
C GLY A 470 12.06 -24.58 -20.91
N LYS A 471 12.70 -25.73 -20.63
CA LYS A 471 13.30 -26.60 -21.66
C LYS A 471 12.30 -27.06 -22.71
N GLN A 472 11.04 -27.23 -22.34
CA GLN A 472 9.96 -27.65 -23.24
C GLN A 472 9.27 -26.47 -23.94
N GLY A 473 9.70 -25.23 -23.67
CA GLY A 473 9.11 -24.03 -24.25
C GLY A 473 7.73 -23.68 -23.71
N ALA A 474 7.41 -24.08 -22.47
CA ALA A 474 6.14 -23.75 -21.84
C ALA A 474 6.01 -22.22 -21.62
N PRO A 475 4.86 -21.61 -21.94
CA PRO A 475 4.58 -20.23 -21.56
C PRO A 475 4.39 -20.11 -20.04
N LEU A 476 5.31 -19.45 -19.35
CA LEU A 476 5.34 -19.38 -17.88
C LEU A 476 5.35 -17.92 -17.38
N PRO A 477 4.73 -17.64 -16.22
CA PRO A 477 4.88 -16.37 -15.54
C PRO A 477 6.22 -16.39 -14.77
N TRP A 478 7.32 -16.16 -15.47
CA TRP A 478 8.67 -16.10 -14.89
C TRP A 478 8.73 -15.08 -13.78
N ARG A 479 9.30 -15.47 -12.63
CA ARG A 479 9.54 -14.57 -11.51
C ARG A 479 10.93 -13.98 -11.68
N CYS A 480 10.99 -12.81 -12.29
CA CYS A 480 12.24 -12.16 -12.68
C CYS A 480 12.68 -11.14 -11.64
N HIS A 481 14.00 -11.04 -11.44
CA HIS A 481 14.63 -9.98 -10.65
C HIS A 481 15.87 -9.52 -11.40
N THR A 482 15.83 -8.31 -11.93
CA THR A 482 16.93 -7.74 -12.71
C THR A 482 18.05 -7.25 -11.79
N PRO A 483 19.30 -7.13 -12.29
CA PRO A 483 20.37 -6.46 -11.55
C PRO A 483 20.05 -4.96 -11.33
N PRO A 484 20.79 -4.29 -10.43
CA PRO A 484 20.70 -2.84 -10.24
C PRO A 484 21.00 -2.07 -11.52
N ASP A 485 20.41 -0.88 -11.67
CA ASP A 485 20.71 0.01 -12.79
C ASP A 485 22.07 0.70 -12.58
N ALA A 486 22.82 0.91 -13.67
CA ALA A 486 24.15 1.54 -13.62
C ALA A 486 24.11 2.93 -12.94
N VAL A 487 23.06 3.72 -13.20
CA VAL A 487 22.87 5.05 -12.59
C VAL A 487 22.73 4.95 -11.07
N GLU A 488 21.99 3.96 -10.57
CA GLU A 488 21.80 3.77 -9.13
C GLU A 488 23.11 3.36 -8.45
N VAL A 489 23.90 2.50 -9.11
CA VAL A 489 25.23 2.09 -8.65
C VAL A 489 26.20 3.27 -8.62
N GLU A 490 26.23 4.11 -9.66
CA GLU A 490 27.04 5.34 -9.71
C GLU A 490 26.68 6.33 -8.60
N GLU A 491 25.38 6.52 -8.34
CA GLU A 491 24.90 7.36 -7.25
C GLU A 491 25.33 6.83 -5.88
N LEU A 492 25.28 5.51 -5.68
CA LEU A 492 25.73 4.91 -4.42
C LEU A 492 27.25 5.03 -4.27
N ASN A 493 28.04 4.69 -5.28
CA ASN A 493 29.50 4.84 -5.26
C ASN A 493 29.91 6.28 -4.96
N SER A 494 29.23 7.26 -5.56
CA SER A 494 29.46 8.68 -5.28
C SER A 494 29.20 9.04 -3.81
N LYS A 495 28.13 8.48 -3.21
CA LYS A 495 27.81 8.67 -1.79
C LYS A 495 28.84 8.00 -0.88
N LEU A 496 29.27 6.77 -1.21
CA LEU A 496 30.28 6.03 -0.44
C LEU A 496 31.63 6.76 -0.45
N SER A 497 32.06 7.22 -1.62
CA SER A 497 33.28 8.03 -1.78
C SER A 497 33.23 9.32 -0.96
N ALA A 498 32.12 10.06 -1.01
CA ALA A 498 31.92 11.27 -0.21
C ALA A 498 31.89 11.01 1.32
N LEU A 499 31.52 9.79 1.74
CA LEU A 499 31.59 9.35 3.15
C LEU A 499 32.99 8.88 3.56
N GLY A 500 33.95 8.83 2.63
CA GLY A 500 35.29 8.28 2.86
C GLY A 500 35.29 6.76 3.04
N VAL A 501 34.29 6.07 2.46
CA VAL A 501 34.18 4.62 2.48
C VAL A 501 34.89 4.05 1.25
N GLU A 502 35.90 3.22 1.46
CA GLU A 502 36.67 2.54 0.41
C GLU A 502 35.94 1.29 -0.13
N ILE A 503 34.64 1.43 -0.41
CA ILE A 503 33.82 0.42 -1.05
C ILE A 503 33.42 0.97 -2.41
N GLU A 504 33.79 0.26 -3.48
CA GLU A 504 33.43 0.59 -4.86
C GLU A 504 32.73 -0.62 -5.48
N LEU A 505 31.48 -0.42 -5.87
CA LEU A 505 30.71 -1.44 -6.58
C LEU A 505 31.05 -1.37 -8.07
N PRO A 506 31.27 -2.52 -8.73
CA PRO A 506 31.45 -2.54 -10.18
C PRO A 506 30.15 -2.09 -10.85
N LEU A 507 30.29 -1.43 -12.00
CA LEU A 507 29.13 -1.15 -12.84
C LEU A 507 28.53 -2.48 -13.33
N PRO A 508 27.19 -2.59 -13.36
CA PRO A 508 26.51 -3.79 -13.80
C PRO A 508 26.86 -4.06 -15.26
N ARG A 509 27.29 -5.29 -15.54
CA ARG A 509 27.43 -5.84 -16.89
C ARG A 509 26.11 -6.47 -17.31
N TYR A 510 25.78 -6.37 -18.60
CA TYR A 510 24.52 -6.86 -19.16
C TYR A 510 24.70 -8.02 -20.14
N ARG A 511 25.90 -8.64 -20.16
CA ARG A 511 26.21 -9.82 -20.95
C ARG A 511 25.16 -10.92 -20.79
N LYS A 512 24.52 -11.30 -21.88
CA LYS A 512 23.60 -12.45 -21.95
C LYS A 512 24.35 -13.74 -22.25
N HIS A 513 23.72 -14.90 -22.03
CA HIS A 513 24.29 -16.18 -22.44
C HIS A 513 24.64 -16.20 -23.93
N GLY A 514 25.81 -16.72 -24.28
CA GLY A 514 26.30 -16.79 -25.66
C GLY A 514 26.85 -15.47 -26.23
N GLN A 515 26.74 -14.35 -25.51
CA GLN A 515 27.21 -13.05 -25.98
C GLN A 515 28.71 -12.82 -25.69
N SER A 516 29.50 -12.45 -26.71
CA SER A 516 30.90 -12.07 -26.53
C SER A 516 31.05 -10.68 -25.88
N GLU A 517 32.19 -10.39 -25.25
CA GLU A 517 32.48 -9.08 -24.66
C GLU A 517 32.44 -7.95 -25.70
N GLU A 518 32.88 -8.21 -26.93
CA GLU A 518 32.82 -7.25 -28.03
C GLU A 518 31.38 -6.94 -28.46
N SER A 519 30.49 -7.94 -28.42
CA SER A 519 29.07 -7.76 -28.72
C SER A 519 28.37 -6.93 -27.63
N GLU A 520 28.66 -7.19 -26.35
CA GLU A 520 28.12 -6.40 -25.24
C GLU A 520 28.54 -4.92 -25.34
N LEU A 521 29.82 -4.66 -25.60
CA LEU A 521 30.33 -3.30 -25.80
C LEU A 521 29.66 -2.61 -26.99
N SER A 522 29.40 -3.34 -28.07
CA SER A 522 28.66 -2.84 -29.23
C SER A 522 27.22 -2.44 -28.86
N ASP A 523 26.50 -3.27 -28.10
CA ASP A 523 25.13 -2.98 -27.66
C ASP A 523 25.07 -1.75 -26.73
N LEU A 524 26.02 -1.62 -25.79
CA LEU A 524 26.13 -0.46 -24.92
C LEU A 524 26.39 0.82 -25.72
N LEU A 525 27.33 0.78 -26.68
CA LEU A 525 27.64 1.91 -27.55
C LEU A 525 26.45 2.28 -28.46
N ALA A 526 25.73 1.30 -28.98
CA ALA A 526 24.52 1.52 -29.76
C ALA A 526 23.38 2.14 -28.93
N GLY A 527 23.21 1.69 -27.68
CA GLY A 527 22.25 2.26 -26.72
C GLY A 527 22.57 3.72 -26.38
N TRP A 528 23.85 4.07 -26.23
CA TRP A 528 24.30 5.43 -25.95
C TRP A 528 24.16 6.37 -27.15
N ALA A 529 24.28 5.84 -28.38
CA ALA A 529 24.21 6.63 -29.61
C ALA A 529 22.77 6.86 -30.12
N GLY A 530 21.75 6.25 -29.51
CA GLY A 530 20.34 6.48 -29.87
C GLY A 530 19.92 5.91 -31.23
N GLY A 531 20.61 4.88 -31.73
CA GLY A 531 20.38 4.26 -33.03
C GLY A 531 21.66 3.64 -33.60
N SER A 532 21.51 2.68 -34.53
CA SER A 532 22.61 1.83 -35.03
C SER A 532 23.80 2.64 -35.54
N ILE A 533 24.93 2.53 -34.85
CA ILE A 533 26.23 2.81 -35.46
C ILE A 533 26.47 1.71 -36.50
N ASP A 534 26.83 2.08 -37.73
CA ASP A 534 27.22 1.10 -38.74
C ASP A 534 28.63 0.57 -38.40
N ILE A 535 28.66 -0.58 -37.71
CA ILE A 535 29.88 -1.26 -37.22
C ILE A 535 30.35 -2.31 -38.25
N SER A 536 29.94 -2.19 -39.52
CA SER A 536 30.31 -3.11 -40.61
C SER A 536 31.81 -3.24 -40.87
N GLY A 537 32.65 -2.43 -40.23
CA GLY A 537 34.11 -2.46 -40.32
C GLY A 537 34.83 -3.26 -39.23
N MET A 538 34.13 -3.74 -38.18
CA MET A 538 34.77 -4.49 -37.06
C MET A 538 34.37 -5.98 -37.00
N THR A 539 33.41 -6.43 -37.80
CA THR A 539 33.08 -7.85 -37.93
C THR A 539 33.97 -8.52 -38.97
N GLN A 540 35.15 -8.99 -38.56
CA GLN A 540 35.83 -10.08 -39.25
C GLN A 540 36.27 -11.17 -38.27
N GLN A 541 35.63 -12.34 -38.47
CA GLN A 541 36.00 -13.68 -38.03
C GLN A 541 35.76 -14.01 -36.55
N GLY A 542 34.60 -14.62 -36.27
CA GLY A 542 34.28 -15.22 -34.97
C GLY A 542 32.91 -15.89 -34.81
N ASP A 543 31.96 -15.77 -35.74
CA ASP A 543 30.60 -16.33 -35.56
C ASP A 543 30.46 -17.81 -35.98
N ASP A 544 31.29 -18.70 -35.41
CA ASP A 544 31.21 -20.16 -35.65
C ASP A 544 31.40 -20.98 -34.35
N GLU A 545 30.92 -20.48 -33.21
CA GLU A 545 30.42 -21.37 -32.15
C GLU A 545 28.89 -21.32 -32.21
N ALA A 546 28.28 -22.42 -32.64
CA ALA A 546 26.84 -22.57 -32.59
C ALA A 546 26.36 -22.29 -31.16
N ASP A 547 25.70 -21.14 -30.97
CA ASP A 547 25.13 -20.73 -29.69
C ASP A 547 24.15 -21.81 -29.22
N ASN A 548 24.66 -22.71 -28.39
CA ASN A 548 23.96 -23.89 -27.90
C ASN A 548 23.05 -23.54 -26.71
N THR A 549 22.83 -22.24 -26.48
CA THR A 549 22.02 -21.70 -25.39
C THR A 549 20.55 -22.06 -25.63
N PRO A 550 19.89 -22.75 -24.68
CA PRO A 550 18.47 -23.02 -24.77
C PRO A 550 17.67 -21.72 -24.91
N LYS A 551 16.69 -21.70 -25.81
CA LYS A 551 15.88 -20.50 -26.11
C LYS A 551 15.26 -19.81 -24.88
N TYR A 552 14.89 -20.56 -23.84
CA TYR A 552 14.32 -20.00 -22.61
C TYR A 552 15.35 -19.28 -21.70
N LEU A 553 16.64 -19.36 -22.03
CA LEU A 553 17.76 -18.70 -21.33
C LEU A 553 18.37 -17.55 -22.15
N GLU A 554 17.92 -17.32 -23.38
CA GLU A 554 18.47 -16.33 -24.31
C GLU A 554 18.51 -14.90 -23.73
N ASN A 555 17.51 -14.53 -22.93
CA ASN A 555 17.41 -13.21 -22.29
C ASN A 555 17.96 -13.15 -20.86
N VAL A 556 18.53 -14.25 -20.37
CA VAL A 556 19.08 -14.33 -19.02
C VAL A 556 20.53 -13.84 -19.03
N LEU A 557 20.89 -13.08 -18.00
CA LEU A 557 22.27 -12.68 -17.78
C LEU A 557 23.15 -13.90 -17.61
N ASP A 558 24.30 -13.87 -18.28
CA ASP A 558 25.30 -14.91 -18.17
C ASP A 558 25.66 -15.19 -16.70
N SER A 559 25.85 -16.46 -16.37
CA SER A 559 26.05 -16.91 -15.00
C SER A 559 27.32 -16.33 -14.38
N GLU A 560 28.41 -16.21 -15.15
CA GLU A 560 29.66 -15.63 -14.64
C GLU A 560 29.52 -14.13 -14.42
N ALA A 561 28.91 -13.41 -15.37
CA ALA A 561 28.69 -11.97 -15.24
C ALA A 561 27.79 -11.64 -14.04
N ARG A 562 26.75 -12.45 -13.81
CA ARG A 562 25.89 -12.33 -12.62
C ARG A 562 26.67 -12.63 -11.34
N GLN A 563 27.49 -13.67 -11.34
CA GLN A 563 28.33 -14.06 -10.20
C GLN A 563 29.31 -12.95 -9.83
N GLU A 564 29.99 -12.31 -10.80
CA GLU A 564 30.91 -11.20 -10.56
C GLU A 564 30.26 -10.05 -9.77
N ILE A 565 29.04 -9.68 -10.14
CA ILE A 565 28.30 -8.60 -9.46
C ILE A 565 27.89 -9.04 -8.05
N LEU A 566 27.41 -10.28 -7.89
CA LEU A 566 27.02 -10.80 -6.57
C LEU A 566 28.22 -10.92 -5.63
N ASP A 567 29.36 -11.40 -6.11
CA ASP A 567 30.62 -11.44 -5.36
C ASP A 567 31.06 -10.05 -4.92
N ALA A 568 30.93 -9.07 -5.81
CA ALA A 568 31.25 -7.69 -5.48
C ALA A 568 30.30 -7.09 -4.43
N LEU A 569 29.00 -7.39 -4.51
CA LEU A 569 28.02 -6.97 -3.51
C LEU A 569 28.24 -7.66 -2.16
N ASP A 570 28.55 -8.97 -2.15
CA ASP A 570 28.86 -9.72 -0.92
C ASP A 570 30.15 -9.19 -0.26
N LYS A 571 31.18 -8.92 -1.06
CA LYS A 571 32.39 -8.25 -0.59
C LYS A 571 32.09 -6.87 -0.01
N ALA A 572 31.24 -6.09 -0.68
CA ALA A 572 30.81 -4.78 -0.18
C ALA A 572 30.02 -4.90 1.13
N GLN A 573 29.14 -5.90 1.29
CA GLN A 573 28.43 -6.19 2.54
C GLN A 573 29.40 -6.60 3.65
N THR A 574 30.39 -7.43 3.34
CA THR A 574 31.44 -7.84 4.28
C THR A 574 32.23 -6.63 4.76
N GLN A 575 32.70 -5.78 3.84
CA GLN A 575 33.37 -4.52 4.17
C GLN A 575 32.45 -3.58 4.98
N ALA A 576 31.17 -3.49 4.63
CA ALA A 576 30.19 -2.70 5.36
C ALA A 576 30.01 -3.20 6.80
N SER A 577 30.08 -4.52 7.02
CA SER A 577 29.94 -5.13 8.35
C SER A 577 31.05 -4.72 9.32
N GLU A 578 32.25 -4.43 8.81
CA GLU A 578 33.42 -3.95 9.56
C GLU A 578 33.31 -2.47 9.94
N LEU A 579 32.48 -1.70 9.22
CA LEU A 579 32.20 -0.31 9.53
C LEU A 579 31.46 -0.19 10.86
N LYS A 580 31.73 0.91 11.58
CA LYS A 580 31.11 1.18 12.89
C LYS A 580 30.17 2.39 12.82
N GLY A 581 29.11 2.32 13.62
CA GLY A 581 28.23 3.46 13.86
C GLY A 581 27.37 3.85 12.64
N PRO A 582 27.15 5.16 12.41
CA PRO A 582 26.28 5.69 11.35
C PRO A 582 26.56 5.18 9.95
N VAL A 583 27.84 5.10 9.57
CA VAL A 583 28.27 4.85 8.19
C VAL A 583 27.81 3.47 7.73
N ARG A 584 28.00 2.44 8.56
CA ARG A 584 27.54 1.06 8.27
C ARG A 584 26.09 1.02 7.81
N ARG A 585 25.19 1.65 8.55
CA ARG A 585 23.75 1.63 8.23
C ARG A 585 23.42 2.34 6.93
N VAL A 586 24.15 3.41 6.60
CA VAL A 586 24.00 4.09 5.31
C VAL A 586 24.41 3.16 4.17
N VAL A 587 25.51 2.42 4.35
CA VAL A 587 25.96 1.43 3.36
C VAL A 587 24.95 0.29 3.23
N ASP A 588 24.56 -0.36 4.33
CA ASP A 588 23.58 -1.47 4.34
C ASP A 588 22.27 -1.06 3.65
N GLN A 589 21.76 0.13 4.00
CA GLN A 589 20.54 0.64 3.40
C GLN A 589 20.74 1.01 1.92
N GLY A 590 21.87 1.61 1.55
CA GLY A 590 22.19 1.93 0.16
C GLY A 590 22.23 0.66 -0.70
N LEU A 591 22.92 -0.38 -0.24
CA LEU A 591 23.00 -1.69 -0.89
C LEU A 591 21.61 -2.33 -1.04
N PHE A 592 20.75 -2.25 -0.01
CA PHE A 592 19.38 -2.73 -0.10
C PHE A 592 18.54 -1.95 -1.13
N HIS A 593 18.73 -0.63 -1.26
CA HIS A 593 17.98 0.19 -2.21
C HIS A 593 18.40 0.01 -3.67
N LEU A 594 19.60 -0.52 -3.93
CA LEU A 594 20.02 -0.91 -5.27
C LEU A 594 19.24 -2.11 -5.82
N MET A 595 18.60 -2.89 -4.93
CA MET A 595 17.89 -4.07 -5.37
C MET A 595 16.56 -3.70 -6.00
N GLN A 596 16.43 -4.10 -7.26
CA GLN A 596 15.20 -3.94 -8.02
C GLN A 596 14.09 -4.80 -7.42
N ARG A 597 12.84 -4.44 -7.68
CA ARG A 597 11.71 -5.26 -7.22
C ARG A 597 11.50 -6.41 -8.19
N ALA A 598 11.42 -7.63 -7.67
CA ALA A 598 11.07 -8.79 -8.48
C ALA A 598 9.62 -8.68 -9.02
N ASN A 599 9.44 -9.02 -10.30
CA ASN A 599 8.17 -8.95 -11.03
C ASN A 599 7.88 -10.27 -11.76
N TYR A 600 6.63 -10.49 -12.16
CA TYR A 600 6.31 -11.55 -13.12
C TYR A 600 6.45 -11.04 -14.55
N SER A 601 6.98 -11.89 -15.43
CA SER A 601 7.23 -11.61 -16.84
C SER A 601 6.90 -12.85 -17.69
N GLU A 602 6.49 -12.65 -18.94
CA GLU A 602 6.37 -13.72 -19.93
C GLU A 602 7.72 -14.18 -20.47
N GLU A 603 8.74 -13.33 -20.37
CA GLU A 603 10.12 -13.63 -20.73
C GLU A 603 10.95 -13.91 -19.49
N ASN A 604 11.81 -14.92 -19.58
CA ASN A 604 12.76 -15.24 -18.53
C ASN A 604 13.93 -14.25 -18.59
N LEU A 605 14.11 -13.48 -17.52
CA LEU A 605 15.22 -12.53 -17.36
C LEU A 605 16.18 -12.99 -16.24
N GLY A 606 15.97 -14.19 -15.70
CA GLY A 606 16.66 -14.68 -14.51
C GLY A 606 16.20 -14.01 -13.22
N HIS A 607 16.72 -14.52 -12.11
CA HIS A 607 16.46 -13.99 -10.78
C HIS A 607 17.77 -13.63 -10.08
N PHE A 608 18.22 -12.39 -10.30
CA PHE A 608 19.50 -11.87 -9.81
C PHE A 608 19.70 -12.06 -8.30
N GLY A 609 18.72 -11.70 -7.46
CA GLY A 609 18.86 -11.80 -6.00
C GLY A 609 18.92 -13.23 -5.44
N LEU A 610 18.55 -14.23 -6.24
CA LEU A 610 18.64 -15.66 -5.88
C LEU A 610 19.76 -16.37 -6.66
N ASN A 611 20.46 -15.66 -7.56
CA ASN A 611 21.46 -16.21 -8.47
C ASN A 611 20.95 -17.37 -9.36
N LEU A 612 19.69 -17.29 -9.83
CA LEU A 612 19.07 -18.38 -10.62
C LEU A 612 18.80 -17.96 -12.07
N ASP A 613 19.06 -18.86 -13.01
CA ASP A 613 18.80 -18.63 -14.45
C ASP A 613 17.31 -18.73 -14.81
N ALA A 614 16.58 -19.61 -14.14
CA ALA A 614 15.18 -19.89 -14.42
C ALA A 614 14.42 -20.06 -13.10
N TYR A 615 13.46 -19.17 -12.84
CA TYR A 615 12.70 -19.17 -11.59
C TYR A 615 11.23 -18.84 -11.84
N VAL A 616 10.35 -19.70 -11.34
CA VAL A 616 8.88 -19.51 -11.36
C VAL A 616 8.35 -19.75 -9.96
N HIS A 617 7.28 -19.06 -9.57
CA HIS A 617 6.56 -19.48 -8.36
C HIS A 617 5.65 -20.65 -8.69
N PHE A 618 5.81 -21.74 -7.94
CA PHE A 618 5.06 -22.99 -8.09
C PHE A 618 4.51 -23.52 -6.75
N THR A 619 5.15 -23.16 -5.63
CA THR A 619 4.95 -23.79 -4.32
C THR A 619 3.82 -23.21 -3.46
N SER A 620 3.00 -22.27 -3.95
CA SER A 620 1.89 -21.73 -3.16
C SER A 620 0.63 -21.38 -3.97
N PRO A 621 0.04 -22.35 -4.68
CA PRO A 621 -1.12 -22.13 -5.55
C PRO A 621 -2.43 -21.83 -4.79
N ILE A 622 -2.52 -22.05 -3.48
CA ILE A 622 -3.71 -21.67 -2.69
C ILE A 622 -3.84 -20.14 -2.62
N ARG A 623 -2.71 -19.44 -2.59
CA ARG A 623 -2.62 -18.00 -2.33
C ARG A 623 -1.99 -17.17 -3.45
N ARG A 624 -1.47 -17.79 -4.52
CA ARG A 624 -0.87 -17.10 -5.68
C ARG A 624 -1.37 -17.70 -7.00
N TYR A 625 -1.91 -16.85 -7.87
CA TYR A 625 -2.41 -17.26 -9.19
C TYR A 625 -1.30 -17.66 -10.19
N PRO A 626 -0.09 -17.05 -10.19
CA PRO A 626 1.02 -17.51 -11.03
C PRO A 626 1.40 -18.98 -10.80
N ASP A 627 1.36 -19.43 -9.54
CA ASP A 627 1.58 -20.84 -9.19
C ASP A 627 0.49 -21.74 -9.76
N LEU A 628 -0.77 -21.33 -9.66
CA LEU A 628 -1.91 -22.03 -10.28
C LEU A 628 -1.72 -22.16 -11.80
N MET A 629 -1.21 -21.12 -12.45
CA MET A 629 -0.89 -21.13 -13.88
C MET A 629 0.27 -22.09 -14.18
N ALA A 630 1.34 -22.09 -13.38
CA ALA A 630 2.46 -23.01 -13.53
C ALA A 630 2.03 -24.48 -13.34
N HIS A 631 1.13 -24.75 -12.40
CA HIS A 631 0.53 -26.08 -12.20
C HIS A 631 -0.23 -26.56 -13.44
N ARG A 632 -1.01 -25.69 -14.08
CA ARG A 632 -1.72 -26.02 -15.33
C ARG A 632 -0.76 -26.40 -16.46
N GLN A 633 0.32 -25.65 -16.61
CA GLN A 633 1.34 -25.98 -17.62
C GLN A 633 2.06 -27.29 -17.29
N LEU A 634 2.37 -27.55 -16.00
CA LEU A 634 2.97 -28.80 -15.57
C LEU A 634 2.06 -30.01 -15.86
N LYS A 635 0.75 -29.88 -15.61
CA LYS A 635 -0.22 -30.93 -15.92
C LYS A 635 -0.31 -31.19 -17.42
N ALA A 636 -0.34 -30.14 -18.24
CA ALA A 636 -0.32 -30.31 -19.69
C ALA A 636 0.94 -31.05 -20.15
N TYR A 637 2.10 -30.69 -19.62
CA TYR A 637 3.36 -31.38 -19.89
C TYR A 637 3.30 -32.87 -19.49
N LEU A 638 2.84 -33.19 -18.28
CA LEU A 638 2.78 -34.58 -17.80
C LEU A 638 1.80 -35.45 -18.58
N ARG A 639 0.77 -34.85 -19.19
CA ARG A 639 -0.27 -35.54 -19.96
C ARG A 639 0.00 -35.56 -21.47
N ASP A 640 1.10 -34.95 -21.92
CA ASP A 640 1.40 -34.71 -23.34
C ASP A 640 0.25 -33.96 -24.05
N GLU A 641 -0.35 -32.99 -23.35
CA GLU A 641 -1.43 -32.14 -23.84
C GLU A 641 -0.87 -30.77 -24.28
N PRO A 642 -1.57 -30.06 -25.18
CA PRO A 642 -1.20 -28.68 -25.53
C PRO A 642 -1.16 -27.77 -24.30
N TRP A 643 -0.26 -26.77 -24.34
CA TRP A 643 -0.17 -25.75 -23.30
C TRP A 643 -1.52 -25.09 -23.05
N VAL A 644 -1.89 -25.01 -21.77
CA VAL A 644 -3.17 -24.43 -21.34
C VAL A 644 -3.19 -22.92 -21.61
N HIS A 645 -2.06 -22.26 -21.34
CA HIS A 645 -1.92 -20.82 -21.53
C HIS A 645 -0.97 -20.51 -22.69
N SER A 646 -1.36 -19.55 -23.52
CA SER A 646 -0.54 -19.01 -24.61
C SER A 646 0.42 -17.92 -24.12
N LEU A 647 1.48 -17.62 -24.87
CA LEU A 647 2.43 -16.54 -24.54
C LEU A 647 1.74 -15.17 -24.37
N GLU A 648 0.80 -14.83 -25.24
CA GLU A 648 0.06 -13.56 -25.13
C GLU A 648 -0.79 -13.50 -23.86
N GLU A 649 -1.41 -14.63 -23.49
CA GLU A 649 -2.17 -14.70 -22.25
C GLU A 649 -1.26 -14.61 -21.02
N THR A 650 -0.14 -15.33 -21.05
CA THR A 650 0.90 -15.29 -20.00
C THR A 650 1.37 -13.87 -19.74
N ALA A 651 1.67 -13.09 -20.78
CA ALA A 651 2.10 -11.69 -20.64
C ALA A 651 1.05 -10.84 -19.91
N LYS A 652 -0.24 -10.99 -20.28
CA LYS A 652 -1.35 -10.29 -19.62
C LYS A 652 -1.51 -10.70 -18.16
N ILE A 653 -1.41 -12.00 -17.87
CA ILE A 653 -1.52 -12.55 -16.51
C ILE A 653 -0.33 -12.09 -15.66
N ALA A 654 0.89 -12.23 -16.16
CA ALA A 654 2.12 -11.84 -15.46
C ALA A 654 2.10 -10.36 -15.06
N LYS A 655 1.73 -9.47 -15.99
CA LYS A 655 1.56 -8.05 -15.69
C LYS A 655 0.51 -7.80 -14.61
N HIS A 656 -0.68 -8.39 -14.75
CA HIS A 656 -1.76 -8.23 -13.76
C HIS A 656 -1.35 -8.77 -12.38
N CYS A 657 -0.74 -9.96 -12.31
CA CYS A 657 -0.26 -10.54 -11.06
C CYS A 657 0.83 -9.68 -10.39
N SER A 658 1.70 -9.04 -11.16
CA SER A 658 2.68 -8.08 -10.63
C SER A 658 2.01 -6.83 -10.04
N GLU A 659 1.06 -6.24 -10.75
CA GLU A 659 0.30 -5.08 -10.29
C GLU A 659 -0.52 -5.38 -9.02
N GLN A 660 -1.19 -6.53 -8.98
CA GLN A 660 -1.94 -6.99 -7.80
C GLN A 660 -1.00 -7.29 -6.63
N GLY A 661 0.13 -7.98 -6.86
CA GLY A 661 1.13 -8.24 -5.82
C GLY A 661 1.65 -6.96 -5.17
N HIS A 662 1.96 -5.93 -5.97
CA HIS A 662 2.35 -4.62 -5.46
C HIS A 662 1.25 -3.94 -4.65
N THR A 663 0.02 -4.02 -5.12
CA THR A 663 -1.14 -3.42 -4.46
C THR A 663 -1.44 -4.11 -3.13
N ALA A 664 -1.36 -5.44 -3.09
CA ALA A 664 -1.48 -6.25 -1.88
C ALA A 664 -0.42 -5.85 -0.86
N LYS A 665 0.87 -5.85 -1.24
CA LYS A 665 1.95 -5.52 -0.31
C LYS A 665 1.83 -4.10 0.25
N ARG A 666 1.45 -3.14 -0.59
CA ARG A 666 1.18 -1.77 -0.14
C ARG A 666 0.03 -1.71 0.87
N LEU A 667 -1.05 -2.45 0.62
CA LEU A 667 -2.20 -2.49 1.51
C LEU A 667 -1.81 -3.13 2.86
N GLU A 668 -1.09 -4.25 2.85
CA GLU A 668 -0.56 -4.89 4.07
C GLU A 668 0.27 -3.91 4.89
N TRP A 669 1.25 -3.23 4.27
CA TRP A 669 2.09 -2.25 4.94
C TRP A 669 1.30 -1.10 5.56
N GLU A 670 0.34 -0.54 4.85
CA GLU A 670 -0.48 0.56 5.38
C GLU A 670 -1.33 0.12 6.59
N LEU A 671 -1.93 -1.08 6.53
CA LEU A 671 -2.78 -1.58 7.62
C LEU A 671 -1.96 -2.10 8.81
N VAL A 672 -0.77 -2.66 8.57
CA VAL A 672 0.23 -2.99 9.60
C VAL A 672 0.65 -1.72 10.34
N ALA A 673 0.99 -0.65 9.60
CA ALA A 673 1.34 0.64 10.20
C ALA A 673 0.19 1.20 11.06
N ASN A 674 -1.05 1.14 10.58
CA ASN A 674 -2.22 1.60 11.34
C ASN A 674 -2.42 0.83 12.65
N ALA A 675 -2.37 -0.50 12.60
CA ALA A 675 -2.51 -1.35 13.78
C ALA A 675 -1.36 -1.11 14.77
N TYR A 676 -0.14 -0.99 14.27
CA TYR A 676 1.02 -0.71 15.10
C TYR A 676 0.96 0.68 15.75
N HIS A 677 0.57 1.72 15.02
CA HIS A 677 0.40 3.06 15.57
C HIS A 677 -0.68 3.11 16.65
N LEU A 678 -1.77 2.37 16.48
CA LEU A 678 -2.79 2.25 17.53
C LEU A 678 -2.25 1.52 18.76
N HIS A 679 -1.44 0.48 18.56
CA HIS A 679 -0.77 -0.22 19.65
C HIS A 679 0.21 0.69 20.42
N MET A 680 1.04 1.47 19.70
CA MET A 680 1.94 2.47 20.28
C MET A 680 1.17 3.55 21.04
N LEU A 681 0.04 4.03 20.51
CA LEU A 681 -0.80 5.06 21.16
C LEU A 681 -1.22 4.63 22.57
N ARG A 682 -1.50 3.34 22.73
CA ARG A 682 -1.90 2.69 23.97
C ARG A 682 -0.72 2.32 24.88
N GLY A 683 0.49 2.82 24.58
CA GLY A 683 1.71 2.52 25.33
C GLY A 683 2.25 1.11 25.13
N GLY A 684 1.77 0.39 24.10
CA GLY A 684 2.24 -0.95 23.78
C GLY A 684 3.69 -0.94 23.29
N ALA A 685 4.45 -1.95 23.70
CA ALA A 685 5.82 -2.20 23.27
C ALA A 685 5.88 -3.46 22.39
N ILE A 686 6.92 -3.56 21.57
CA ILE A 686 7.20 -4.77 20.78
C ILE A 686 7.31 -5.98 21.73
N GLY A 687 6.66 -7.08 21.38
CA GLY A 687 6.53 -8.29 22.20
C GLY A 687 5.39 -8.23 23.23
N GLY A 688 4.69 -7.09 23.33
CA GLY A 688 3.57 -6.90 24.25
C GLY A 688 2.19 -6.90 23.57
N GLU A 689 1.16 -6.88 24.41
CA GLU A 689 -0.24 -6.64 24.01
C GLU A 689 -0.71 -5.31 24.59
N SER A 690 -1.55 -4.57 23.84
CA SER A 690 -2.22 -3.37 24.33
C SER A 690 -3.74 -3.44 24.13
N SER A 691 -4.46 -2.83 25.07
CA SER A 691 -5.92 -2.73 25.10
C SER A 691 -6.36 -1.27 25.32
N THR A 692 -7.67 -1.02 25.36
CA THR A 692 -8.22 0.31 25.68
C THR A 692 -7.91 0.78 27.10
N ASP A 693 -7.67 -0.17 28.02
CA ASP A 693 -7.36 0.12 29.42
C ASP A 693 -5.85 0.29 29.67
N SER A 694 -5.03 0.09 28.63
CA SER A 694 -3.58 0.28 28.71
C SER A 694 -3.23 1.75 28.91
N LYS A 695 -2.14 2.00 29.65
CA LYS A 695 -1.68 3.36 29.91
C LYS A 695 -1.19 4.00 28.59
N PRO A 696 -1.77 5.14 28.15
CA PRO A 696 -1.35 5.81 26.93
C PRO A 696 0.14 6.21 26.95
N LEU A 697 0.73 6.33 25.76
CA LEU A 697 2.10 6.75 25.60
C LEU A 697 2.30 8.22 26.02
N GLU A 698 3.05 8.46 27.10
CA GLU A 698 3.32 9.81 27.62
C GLU A 698 4.78 10.21 27.37
N HIS A 699 4.99 11.32 26.66
CA HIS A 699 6.28 12.02 26.55
C HIS A 699 7.50 11.14 26.19
N ALA A 700 7.29 10.12 25.35
CA ALA A 700 8.38 9.27 24.87
C ALA A 700 9.29 10.02 23.87
N SER A 701 10.59 9.76 23.97
CA SER A 701 11.62 10.23 23.05
C SER A 701 12.42 9.04 22.56
N TRP A 702 12.81 9.07 21.29
CA TRP A 702 13.60 8.02 20.66
C TRP A 702 14.91 8.61 20.17
N ALA A 703 16.00 7.86 20.34
CA ALA A 703 17.21 8.09 19.59
C ALA A 703 17.03 7.42 18.22
N ALA A 704 16.33 8.09 17.31
CA ALA A 704 15.97 7.52 16.02
C ALA A 704 17.13 7.67 15.02
N ARG A 705 17.37 6.66 14.18
CA ARG A 705 18.39 6.75 13.15
C ARG A 705 17.89 7.49 11.93
N ILE A 706 18.66 8.43 11.40
CA ILE A 706 18.35 9.08 10.12
C ILE A 706 18.64 8.10 8.99
N THR A 707 17.58 7.58 8.37
CA THR A 707 17.67 6.59 7.28
C THR A 707 17.56 7.22 5.90
N GLY A 708 17.12 8.49 5.79
CA GLY A 708 17.04 9.12 4.48
C GLY A 708 16.89 10.63 4.54
N LEU A 709 17.46 11.30 3.55
CA LEU A 709 17.36 12.75 3.37
C LEU A 709 16.81 13.03 1.97
N ARG A 710 15.58 13.56 1.87
CA ARG A 710 14.99 13.98 0.57
C ARG A 710 14.13 15.21 0.76
N THR A 711 14.39 16.30 0.03
CA THR A 711 13.67 17.56 0.25
C THR A 711 12.15 17.39 0.06
N PRO A 712 11.28 17.82 1.01
CA PRO A 712 11.56 18.58 2.23
C PRO A 712 11.59 17.76 3.54
N TRP A 713 11.86 16.45 3.48
CA TRP A 713 11.77 15.48 4.57
C TRP A 713 13.11 14.87 5.00
N VAL A 714 13.20 14.58 6.29
CA VAL A 714 14.19 13.71 6.92
C VAL A 714 13.44 12.46 7.37
N PHE A 715 13.87 11.29 6.91
CA PHE A 715 13.33 10.00 7.30
C PHE A 715 14.12 9.45 8.46
N LEU A 716 13.40 8.96 9.47
CA LEU A 716 13.99 8.39 10.67
C LEU A 716 13.38 7.03 10.96
N ASP A 717 14.19 6.14 11.50
CA ASP A 717 13.77 4.86 12.05
C ASP A 717 13.91 4.89 13.57
N LEU A 718 12.81 4.69 14.29
CA LEU A 718 12.74 4.84 15.74
C LEU A 718 13.40 3.69 16.49
N ALA A 719 13.39 2.49 15.91
CA ALA A 719 13.90 1.27 16.54
C ALA A 719 15.30 0.88 16.05
N ASP A 720 15.81 1.56 15.02
CA ASP A 720 17.12 1.29 14.40
C ASP A 720 17.27 -0.16 13.88
N ASP A 721 16.15 -0.76 13.48
CA ASP A 721 16.05 -2.12 12.96
C ASP A 721 15.20 -2.19 11.67
N GLY A 722 14.75 -1.04 11.16
CA GLY A 722 13.89 -0.90 9.99
C GLY A 722 12.41 -1.13 10.28
N SER A 723 11.99 -1.34 11.54
CA SER A 723 10.60 -1.69 11.83
C SER A 723 9.68 -0.48 11.95
N VAL A 724 10.18 0.70 12.38
CA VAL A 724 9.33 1.86 12.70
C VAL A 724 9.83 3.13 12.04
N HIS A 725 9.26 3.44 10.88
CA HIS A 725 9.63 4.61 10.10
C HIS A 725 8.76 5.84 10.42
N GLY A 726 9.41 6.98 10.58
CA GLY A 726 8.77 8.28 10.64
C GLY A 726 9.46 9.30 9.76
N ARG A 727 8.84 10.48 9.64
CA ARG A 727 9.39 11.61 8.90
C ARG A 727 9.36 12.87 9.73
N MET A 728 10.32 13.73 9.47
CA MET A 728 10.46 15.06 10.06
C MET A 728 10.65 16.07 8.94
N HIS A 729 9.93 17.19 8.99
CA HIS A 729 10.05 18.22 7.95
C HIS A 729 11.30 19.09 8.20
N LEU A 730 12.07 19.45 7.16
CA LEU A 730 13.32 20.24 7.28
C LEU A 730 13.18 21.55 8.08
N ARG A 731 12.06 22.28 7.90
CA ARG A 731 11.72 23.47 8.70
C ARG A 731 11.75 23.27 10.22
N GLN A 732 11.56 22.04 10.69
CA GLN A 732 11.58 21.74 12.12
C GLN A 732 13.01 21.71 12.68
N LEU A 733 14.02 21.48 11.83
CA LEU A 733 15.44 21.50 12.20
C LEU A 733 16.03 22.92 12.19
N GLY A 734 15.65 23.74 11.20
CA GLY A 734 16.26 25.07 11.00
C GLY A 734 15.64 26.21 11.80
N GLY A 735 14.46 26.00 12.41
CA GLY A 735 13.72 27.07 13.07
C GLY A 735 13.36 28.20 12.11
N LYS A 736 14.11 29.32 12.15
CA LYS A 736 13.96 30.46 11.23
C LYS A 736 14.88 30.36 10.00
N THR A 737 15.92 29.54 10.07
CA THR A 737 16.89 29.35 9.00
C THR A 737 16.31 28.37 7.99
N GLN A 738 16.42 28.70 6.70
CA GLN A 738 16.05 27.79 5.63
C GLN A 738 17.11 26.68 5.56
N MET A 739 16.67 25.43 5.54
CA MET A 739 17.53 24.27 5.42
C MET A 739 17.40 23.66 4.02
N SER A 740 18.49 23.14 3.50
CA SER A 740 18.57 22.31 2.30
C SER A 740 19.29 21.00 2.63
N ILE A 741 19.18 20.04 1.73
CA ILE A 741 20.02 18.84 1.76
C ILE A 741 21.20 19.12 0.82
N ASP A 742 22.38 18.65 1.19
CA ASP A 742 23.59 18.76 0.36
C ASP A 742 23.44 18.00 -0.96
N GLU A 743 24.38 18.22 -1.89
CA GLU A 743 24.33 17.67 -3.24
C GLU A 743 24.38 16.13 -3.27
N HIS A 744 25.02 15.52 -2.27
CA HIS A 744 25.16 14.07 -2.16
C HIS A 744 24.04 13.40 -1.33
N GLY A 745 23.17 14.17 -0.68
CA GLY A 745 22.12 13.62 0.18
C GLY A 745 22.61 13.06 1.51
N LEU A 746 23.78 13.51 1.99
CA LEU A 746 24.46 13.02 3.19
C LEU A 746 24.20 13.90 4.41
N ALA A 747 23.85 15.17 4.21
CA ALA A 747 23.63 16.09 5.32
C ALA A 747 22.54 17.13 5.04
N VAL A 748 21.90 17.57 6.12
CA VAL A 748 21.03 18.75 6.12
C VAL A 748 21.88 19.96 6.52
N ILE A 749 21.94 20.95 5.63
CA ILE A 749 22.76 22.15 5.76
C ILE A 749 21.90 23.42 5.68
N PRO A 750 22.37 24.56 6.23
CA PRO A 750 21.75 25.85 5.97
C PRO A 750 21.77 26.19 4.48
N ALA A 751 20.66 26.70 3.95
CA ALA A 751 20.54 27.04 2.52
C ALA A 751 21.44 28.23 2.12
N GLU A 752 21.74 29.13 3.06
CA GLU A 752 22.71 30.20 2.90
C GLU A 752 23.93 29.93 3.78
N PRO A 753 25.16 30.15 3.28
CA PRO A 753 26.37 30.01 4.07
C PRO A 753 26.42 31.04 5.20
N ASP A 754 27.13 30.69 6.28
CA ASP A 754 27.33 31.60 7.39
C ASP A 754 28.32 32.75 7.06
N VAL A 755 28.63 33.59 8.05
CA VAL A 755 29.51 34.76 7.89
C VAL A 755 30.93 34.38 7.43
N ARG A 756 31.33 33.11 7.58
CA ARG A 756 32.63 32.56 7.16
C ARG A 756 32.57 31.84 5.81
N GLY A 757 31.39 31.76 5.19
CA GLY A 757 31.18 31.00 3.96
C GLY A 757 30.91 29.51 4.20
N GLU A 758 30.75 29.08 5.46
CA GLU A 758 30.59 27.66 5.81
C GLU A 758 29.11 27.27 5.93
N GLN A 759 28.79 26.05 5.49
CA GLN A 759 27.46 25.44 5.63
C GLN A 759 27.55 24.23 6.56
N ASN A 760 27.65 24.50 7.86
CA ASN A 760 27.83 23.46 8.86
C ASN A 760 26.59 22.53 8.95
N PRO A 761 26.76 21.21 8.86
CA PRO A 761 25.66 20.25 8.84
C PRO A 761 24.95 20.17 10.19
N VAL A 762 23.61 20.24 10.16
CA VAL A 762 22.75 20.16 11.35
C VAL A 762 22.44 18.71 11.70
N VAL A 763 22.18 17.88 10.68
CA VAL A 763 22.04 16.43 10.84
C VAL A 763 22.69 15.72 9.66
N LYS A 764 23.21 14.52 9.90
CA LYS A 764 23.84 13.66 8.89
C LYS A 764 23.06 12.37 8.71
N LEU A 765 23.12 11.81 7.50
CA LEU A 765 22.59 10.49 7.20
C LEU A 765 23.27 9.43 8.09
N GLY A 766 22.48 8.48 8.59
CA GLY A 766 22.91 7.45 9.54
C GLY A 766 23.08 7.90 10.99
N GLN A 767 23.05 9.21 11.28
CA GLN A 767 23.19 9.73 12.65
C GLN A 767 22.00 9.31 13.53
N LEU A 768 22.27 8.98 14.81
CA LEU A 768 21.23 8.90 15.83
C LEU A 768 20.79 10.31 16.22
N PHE A 769 19.51 10.58 16.05
CA PHE A 769 18.90 11.88 16.28
C PHE A 769 17.79 11.78 17.33
N PRO A 770 17.91 12.48 18.47
CA PRO A 770 16.87 12.48 19.50
C PRO A 770 15.63 13.20 18.96
N CYS A 771 14.54 12.46 18.87
CA CYS A 771 13.26 12.97 18.41
C CYS A 771 12.13 12.53 19.32
N ARG A 772 10.99 13.19 19.17
CA ARG A 772 9.74 12.80 19.81
C ARG A 772 8.62 12.81 18.77
N ILE A 773 7.58 12.03 19.04
CA ILE A 773 6.38 12.01 18.21
C ILE A 773 5.68 13.37 18.34
N ARG A 774 5.47 14.04 17.21
CA ARG A 774 4.60 15.21 17.10
C ARG A 774 3.17 14.80 16.78
N GLY A 775 3.02 13.76 15.96
CA GLY A 775 1.73 13.22 15.58
C GLY A 775 1.85 11.78 15.11
N MET A 776 0.96 10.94 15.61
CA MET A 776 0.84 9.54 15.23
C MET A 776 -0.48 9.35 14.49
N ASP A 777 -0.40 9.01 13.21
CA ASP A 777 -1.56 8.84 12.36
C ASP A 777 -2.02 7.39 12.37
N VAL A 778 -3.10 7.13 13.11
CA VAL A 778 -3.76 5.82 13.16
C VAL A 778 -4.59 5.53 11.90
N TRP A 779 -4.76 6.50 10.99
CA TRP A 779 -5.56 6.35 9.77
C TRP A 779 -4.72 6.16 8.51
N SER A 780 -3.73 7.04 8.28
CA SER A 780 -2.87 6.96 7.08
C SER A 780 -1.62 6.11 7.26
N GLY A 781 -1.28 5.74 8.50
CA GLY A 781 -0.05 5.00 8.80
C GLY A 781 1.20 5.87 8.77
N SER A 782 1.05 7.20 8.89
CA SER A 782 2.17 8.15 8.93
C SER A 782 2.60 8.48 10.37
N LEU A 783 3.91 8.57 10.60
CA LEU A 783 4.48 9.03 11.86
C LEU A 783 5.22 10.36 11.63
N ASP A 784 4.73 11.45 12.24
CA ASP A 784 5.36 12.78 12.18
C ASP A 784 6.19 13.03 13.44
N LEU A 785 7.47 13.27 13.22
CA LEU A 785 8.48 13.43 14.25
C LEU A 785 8.93 14.88 14.31
N VAL A 786 9.36 15.31 15.50
CA VAL A 786 10.02 16.60 15.75
C VAL A 786 11.30 16.39 16.57
N PRO A 787 12.26 17.31 16.52
CA PRO A 787 13.36 17.33 17.47
C PRO A 787 12.83 17.35 18.91
N GLN A 788 13.57 16.71 19.83
CA GLN A 788 13.21 16.60 21.24
C GLN A 788 12.89 17.97 21.86
#